data_AF-A0A0F0GI35-F1
#
_entry.id   AF-A0A0F0GI35-F1
#
_cell.length_a   1.000
_cell.length_b   1.000
_cell.length_c   1.000
_cell.angle_alpha   90.00
_cell.angle_beta   90.00
_cell.angle_gamma   90.00
#
_symmetry.space_group_name_H-M   'P 1'
#
loop_
_entity.id
_entity.type
_entity.pdbx_description
1 polymer ?
#
loop_
_entity_poly.entity_id
_entity_poly.type
_entity_poly.pdbx_seq_one_letter_code
_entity_poly.pdbx_strand_id
1 'polypeptide(L)'
;MSVQQLLFAVSDSKGMNLVAASFASHDADAWDGWNEKLRSHVRLLGELGTTPSTSFSHLSFPDGTAALLRRSARPGDVGRNVAHALVSDRRTIARLVPAMTCWSGWLDDRPRSNQLHDVDPAEFTGQPDPMDDPMLLPIFARVLAWPTGAYSVIGVPEGLELPVMWALRAVKPDREWTFSTYEQDDTRPNLPRVVFLSRPPSPAAEAQEERQRIDVREAPRANDWATKPAEEWLAELRQVDPAPIPAFDDTPTVIIGEPVREEPHATWPAPDLVHGDAPLPHRLVQFAELAAQIDGEAWHDQICAWIEDRVNAPDPFVATFVQAQRAKGYTGFDAAISRRWLAEQGVEQVRHPVAEPARMVARPPVDERLARKMWGKHEAWCRSANMFKRRAGSYRLGVLGTLAGSAVLTVVAAQFNASWPPVASIGAAVVTAALVMLGIWFRAVKEPAERMQWTRSRIVAEQVKAEVCKYLAGATPYRDRRAVALLTENIARFEGGEPMHEAAGETPLIYDLRSYVDNRVRDQISYHRATARRLQRNLRHLRLAEYVFQGMAAALAAVGAVQGYQLAVWAGLLTTIAGAVTAHIAQTGYDRLIVRFHRTVHDLEELARTLPERPDPALEDTFVTGCEQVIARQNDDWLAQLTTSGKQSG
;
A
#
# COMPACT_ATOMS: atom_id res chain seq x y z
N MET A 1 -1.88 22.71 -17.07
CA MET A 1 -1.54 21.54 -16.23
C MET A 1 -2.14 21.77 -14.86
N SER A 2 -2.85 20.80 -14.28
CA SER A 2 -3.54 20.96 -13.00
C SER A 2 -2.63 20.59 -11.83
N VAL A 3 -2.53 21.45 -10.83
CA VAL A 3 -1.89 21.12 -9.54
C VAL A 3 -2.96 20.55 -8.61
N GLN A 4 -2.72 19.35 -8.09
CA GLN A 4 -3.64 18.68 -7.17
C GLN A 4 -3.19 18.84 -5.72
N GLN A 5 -4.16 18.84 -4.80
CA GLN A 5 -3.90 18.89 -3.36
C GLN A 5 -4.08 17.51 -2.72
N LEU A 6 -3.24 17.20 -1.75
CA LEU A 6 -3.31 16.01 -0.92
C LEU A 6 -3.11 16.38 0.54
N LEU A 7 -3.92 15.84 1.43
CA LEU A 7 -3.72 16.04 2.86
C LEU A 7 -3.58 14.73 3.60
N PHE A 8 -2.50 14.63 4.37
CA PHE A 8 -2.21 13.54 5.26
C PHE A 8 -2.40 13.99 6.71
N ALA A 9 -3.06 13.15 7.49
CA ALA A 9 -3.22 13.36 8.93
C ALA A 9 -3.26 12.02 9.66
N VAL A 10 -3.08 12.05 10.98
CA VAL A 10 -3.27 10.86 11.81
C VAL A 10 -4.73 10.42 11.78
N SER A 11 -4.94 9.16 11.39
CA SER A 11 -6.18 8.43 11.54
C SER A 11 -6.07 7.48 12.73
N ASP A 12 -7.13 7.41 13.55
CA ASP A 12 -7.22 6.55 14.74
C ASP A 12 -6.89 5.07 14.46
N SER A 13 -7.04 4.62 13.21
CA SER A 13 -6.89 3.22 12.81
C SER A 13 -5.66 2.91 11.95
N LYS A 14 -5.07 3.91 11.29
CA LYS A 14 -4.01 3.70 10.28
C LYS A 14 -2.72 4.48 10.56
N GLY A 15 -2.70 5.28 11.63
CA GLY A 15 -1.65 6.28 11.83
C GLY A 15 -1.74 7.36 10.76
N MET A 16 -0.60 7.96 10.41
CA MET A 16 -0.51 8.96 9.35
C MET A 16 -0.84 8.36 7.97
N ASN A 17 -1.85 8.89 7.30
CA ASN A 17 -2.34 8.41 6.00
C ASN A 17 -2.97 9.56 5.21
N LEU A 18 -3.12 9.41 3.89
CA LEU A 18 -3.93 10.31 3.07
C LEU A 18 -5.37 10.30 3.59
N VAL A 19 -5.92 11.48 3.89
CA VAL A 19 -7.27 11.70 4.45
C VAL A 19 -8.15 12.56 3.56
N ALA A 20 -7.57 13.39 2.69
CA ALA A 20 -8.30 14.19 1.73
C ALA A 20 -7.47 14.45 0.46
N ALA A 21 -8.12 14.61 -0.68
CA ALA A 21 -7.48 14.92 -1.96
C ALA A 21 -8.38 15.81 -2.83
N SER A 22 -7.80 16.56 -3.78
CA SER A 22 -8.59 17.37 -4.72
C SER A 22 -9.10 16.57 -5.92
N PHE A 23 -8.43 15.48 -6.30
CA PHE A 23 -8.97 14.55 -7.30
C PHE A 23 -10.17 13.77 -6.76
N ALA A 24 -11.01 13.27 -7.67
CA ALA A 24 -12.21 12.54 -7.29
C ALA A 24 -11.86 11.35 -6.39
N SER A 25 -12.55 11.22 -5.26
CA SER A 25 -12.39 10.11 -4.31
C SER A 25 -12.57 8.69 -4.92
N HIS A 26 -13.05 8.61 -6.15
CA HIS A 26 -13.23 7.38 -6.92
C HIS A 26 -11.98 6.97 -7.71
N ASP A 27 -10.97 7.84 -7.84
CA ASP A 27 -9.67 7.49 -8.42
C ASP A 27 -8.79 6.79 -7.36
N ALA A 28 -9.14 5.53 -7.10
CA ALA A 28 -8.47 4.71 -6.09
C ALA A 28 -6.99 4.49 -6.40
N ASP A 29 -6.62 4.42 -7.69
CA ASP A 29 -5.25 4.21 -8.12
C ASP A 29 -4.38 5.44 -7.83
N ALA A 30 -4.88 6.65 -8.12
CA ALA A 30 -4.19 7.89 -7.75
C ALA A 30 -4.07 8.03 -6.22
N TRP A 31 -5.14 7.70 -5.48
CA TRP A 31 -5.16 7.74 -4.02
C TRP A 31 -4.09 6.84 -3.41
N ASP A 32 -4.10 5.56 -3.77
CA ASP A 32 -3.17 4.58 -3.20
C ASP A 32 -1.73 4.83 -3.69
N GLY A 33 -1.57 5.22 -4.96
CA GLY A 33 -0.26 5.58 -5.53
C GLY A 33 0.41 6.75 -4.81
N TRP A 34 -0.31 7.86 -4.61
CA TRP A 34 0.23 8.99 -3.87
C TRP A 34 0.40 8.71 -2.37
N ASN A 35 -0.53 7.96 -1.78
CA ASN A 35 -0.42 7.58 -0.39
C ASN A 35 0.84 6.76 -0.12
N GLU A 36 1.19 5.82 -1.01
CA GLU A 36 2.41 5.02 -0.90
C GLU A 36 3.67 5.85 -1.14
N LYS A 37 3.72 6.63 -2.24
CA LYS A 37 4.87 7.49 -2.58
C LYS A 37 5.27 8.45 -1.46
N LEU A 38 4.29 9.06 -0.80
CA LEU A 38 4.54 10.10 0.21
C LEU A 38 4.60 9.56 1.64
N ARG A 39 4.22 8.30 1.88
CA ARG A 39 4.07 7.73 3.23
C ARG A 39 5.30 7.88 4.12
N SER A 40 6.49 7.73 3.56
CA SER A 40 7.78 7.85 4.25
C SER A 40 8.18 9.30 4.52
N HIS A 41 7.59 10.27 3.83
CA HIS A 41 8.00 11.68 3.86
C HIS A 41 7.07 12.57 4.68
N VAL A 42 5.83 12.13 4.90
CA VAL A 42 4.75 12.93 5.50
C VAL A 42 4.83 13.13 7.01
N ARG A 43 5.74 12.45 7.71
CA ARG A 43 5.91 12.62 9.16
C ARG A 43 7.03 13.61 9.48
N LEU A 44 6.74 14.49 10.42
CA LEU A 44 7.74 15.22 11.19
C LEU A 44 8.12 14.36 12.40
N LEU A 45 9.26 13.68 12.28
CA LEU A 45 9.87 12.92 13.36
C LEU A 45 10.90 13.82 14.04
N GLY A 46 10.90 13.88 15.37
CA GLY A 46 11.73 14.82 16.13
C GLY A 46 11.92 14.37 17.57
N GLU A 47 12.91 14.95 18.26
CA GLU A 47 12.89 14.97 19.73
C GLU A 47 11.90 16.05 20.19
N LEU A 48 11.29 15.86 21.36
CA LEU A 48 10.36 16.86 21.91
C LEU A 48 11.09 18.20 22.05
N GLY A 49 10.58 19.24 21.40
CA GLY A 49 11.16 20.59 21.45
C GLY A 49 12.22 20.92 20.39
N THR A 50 12.57 20.00 19.49
CA THR A 50 13.51 20.26 18.37
C THR A 50 12.86 20.14 16.99
N THR A 51 11.57 19.81 16.96
CA THR A 51 10.82 19.71 15.70
C THR A 51 10.37 21.12 15.29
N PRO A 52 10.67 21.57 14.07
CA PRO A 52 10.20 22.86 13.61
C PRO A 52 8.68 22.88 13.49
N SER A 53 8.10 24.05 13.68
CA SER A 53 6.64 24.22 13.55
C SER A 53 6.14 23.94 12.13
N THR A 54 6.99 24.23 11.12
CA THR A 54 6.73 24.00 9.70
C THR A 54 7.99 23.48 9.02
N SER A 55 7.84 22.55 8.07
CA SER A 55 8.92 22.17 7.16
C SER A 55 8.38 21.91 5.76
N PHE A 56 9.25 22.02 4.76
CA PHE A 56 8.92 21.76 3.36
C PHE A 56 9.80 20.66 2.80
N SER A 57 9.25 19.84 1.91
CA SER A 57 9.98 18.85 1.13
C SER A 57 9.55 18.89 -0.34
N HIS A 58 10.47 19.17 -1.25
CA HIS A 58 10.29 19.01 -2.69
C HIS A 58 10.87 17.66 -3.12
N LEU A 59 10.01 16.78 -3.63
CA LEU A 59 10.31 15.40 -4.01
C LEU A 59 9.99 15.19 -5.49
N SER A 60 10.87 14.51 -6.21
CA SER A 60 10.66 14.09 -7.60
C SER A 60 10.74 12.57 -7.67
N PHE A 61 9.84 11.97 -8.44
CA PHE A 61 9.70 10.51 -8.55
C PHE A 61 10.12 10.02 -9.94
N PRO A 62 10.52 8.73 -10.06
CA PRO A 62 10.95 8.16 -11.34
C PRO A 62 9.90 8.23 -12.44
N ASP A 63 8.61 8.19 -12.10
CA ASP A 63 7.50 8.24 -13.05
C ASP A 63 7.19 9.66 -13.60
N GLY A 64 8.12 10.60 -13.42
CA GLY A 64 7.97 11.98 -13.89
C GLY A 64 7.00 12.82 -13.07
N THR A 65 6.47 12.30 -11.96
CA THR A 65 5.66 13.09 -11.01
C THR A 65 6.54 13.75 -9.95
N ALA A 66 6.03 14.80 -9.32
CA ALA A 66 6.68 15.46 -8.20
C ALA A 66 5.66 15.96 -7.18
N ALA A 67 6.15 16.22 -5.97
CA ALA A 67 5.37 16.73 -4.86
C ALA A 67 6.13 17.84 -4.13
N LEU A 68 5.43 18.92 -3.79
CA LEU A 68 5.85 19.84 -2.74
C LEU A 68 4.99 19.59 -1.50
N LEU A 69 5.64 19.16 -0.44
CA LEU A 69 5.01 18.76 0.82
C LEU A 69 5.33 19.79 1.90
N ARG A 70 4.31 20.38 2.52
CA ARG A 70 4.43 21.16 3.75
C ARG A 70 3.95 20.33 4.94
N ARG A 71 4.81 20.14 5.93
CA ARG A 71 4.49 19.43 7.18
C ARG A 71 4.39 20.45 8.29
N SER A 72 3.32 20.41 9.07
CA SER A 72 3.09 21.32 10.18
C SER A 72 2.75 20.57 11.46
N ALA A 73 3.46 20.92 12.53
CA ALA A 73 3.31 20.31 13.84
C ALA A 73 2.98 21.40 14.87
N ARG A 74 1.95 21.16 15.68
CA ARG A 74 1.70 21.98 16.86
C ARG A 74 2.67 21.60 17.98
N PRO A 75 2.96 22.50 18.93
CA PRO A 75 3.74 22.16 20.10
C PRO A 75 3.16 20.92 20.80
N GLY A 76 3.94 19.84 20.85
CA GLY A 76 3.55 18.55 21.46
C GLY A 76 3.07 17.46 20.49
N ASP A 77 2.82 17.77 19.21
CA ASP A 77 2.31 16.82 18.20
C ASP A 77 3.41 16.11 17.41
N VAL A 78 4.52 15.76 18.08
CA VAL A 78 5.63 15.05 17.41
C VAL A 78 5.14 13.71 16.85
N GLY A 79 5.32 13.50 15.54
CA GLY A 79 4.81 12.33 14.82
C GLY A 79 3.29 12.27 14.62
N ARG A 80 2.54 13.30 15.06
CA ARG A 80 1.09 13.47 14.85
C ARG A 80 0.76 14.74 14.05
N ASN A 81 1.72 15.20 13.24
CA ASN A 81 1.60 16.37 12.40
C ASN A 81 0.54 16.22 11.30
N VAL A 82 0.17 17.36 10.70
CA VAL A 82 -0.54 17.40 9.42
C VAL A 82 0.50 17.57 8.32
N ALA A 83 0.27 16.97 7.16
CA ALA A 83 1.10 17.21 5.99
C ALA A 83 0.21 17.48 4.77
N HIS A 84 0.38 18.66 4.19
CA HIS A 84 -0.32 19.11 3.00
C HIS A 84 0.64 19.05 1.81
N ALA A 85 0.25 18.39 0.73
CA ALA A 85 1.08 18.22 -0.45
C ALA A 85 0.39 18.82 -1.68
N LEU A 86 1.19 19.48 -2.51
CA LEU A 86 0.84 19.87 -3.86
C LEU A 86 1.55 18.95 -4.84
N VAL A 87 0.80 18.31 -5.73
CA VAL A 87 1.33 17.30 -6.66
C VAL A 87 1.00 17.63 -8.10
N SER A 88 1.95 17.35 -9.00
CA SER A 88 1.81 17.51 -10.46
C SER A 88 2.93 16.71 -11.15
N ASP A 89 3.08 16.88 -12.46
CA ASP A 89 4.32 16.52 -13.16
C ASP A 89 5.54 17.30 -12.60
N ARG A 90 6.71 16.68 -12.78
CA ARG A 90 8.01 17.15 -12.29
C ARG A 90 8.37 18.54 -12.77
N ARG A 91 8.09 18.88 -14.03
CA ARG A 91 8.42 20.19 -14.60
C ARG A 91 7.56 21.29 -13.98
N THR A 92 6.27 21.04 -13.84
CA THR A 92 5.34 21.99 -13.21
C THR A 92 5.70 22.28 -11.76
N ILE A 93 5.93 21.24 -10.95
CA ILE A 93 6.33 21.45 -9.56
C ILE A 93 7.67 22.18 -9.51
N ALA A 94 8.72 21.68 -10.18
CA ALA A 94 10.05 22.29 -10.15
C ALA A 94 10.02 23.80 -10.49
N ARG A 95 9.20 24.20 -11.47
CA ARG A 95 9.01 25.60 -11.84
C ARG A 95 8.30 26.41 -10.74
N LEU A 96 7.23 25.87 -10.16
CA LEU A 96 6.36 26.60 -9.23
C LEU A 96 6.80 26.55 -7.76
N VAL A 97 7.72 25.65 -7.37
CA VAL A 97 8.14 25.49 -5.96
C VAL A 97 8.43 26.81 -5.25
N PRO A 98 9.20 27.78 -5.81
CA PRO A 98 9.49 29.03 -5.13
C PRO A 98 8.21 29.76 -4.68
N ALA A 99 7.29 29.96 -5.61
CA ALA A 99 6.02 30.65 -5.33
C ALA A 99 5.07 29.80 -4.46
N MET A 100 5.07 28.48 -4.62
CA MET A 100 4.27 27.57 -3.79
C MET A 100 4.70 27.58 -2.32
N THR A 101 5.99 27.75 -2.00
CA THR A 101 6.42 27.86 -0.60
C THR A 101 5.92 29.14 0.10
N CYS A 102 5.56 30.16 -0.68
CA CYS A 102 4.95 31.40 -0.21
C CYS A 102 3.41 31.37 -0.27
N TRP A 103 2.80 30.30 -0.78
CA TRP A 103 1.35 30.19 -0.92
C TRP A 103 0.67 30.19 0.45
N SER A 104 -0.41 30.95 0.61
CA SER A 104 -1.13 31.06 1.88
C SER A 104 -2.24 30.01 2.06
N GLY A 105 -2.56 29.23 1.02
CA GLY A 105 -3.59 28.20 1.04
C GLY A 105 -3.19 26.88 1.72
N TRP A 106 -2.04 26.82 2.39
CA TRP A 106 -1.63 25.61 3.10
C TRP A 106 -2.56 25.27 4.27
N LEU A 107 -2.93 23.99 4.39
CA LEU A 107 -3.77 23.50 5.47
C LEU A 107 -2.93 22.96 6.63
N ASP A 108 -3.21 23.45 7.83
CA ASP A 108 -2.57 23.03 9.09
C ASP A 108 -3.44 22.13 9.96
N ASP A 109 -4.68 21.89 9.51
CA ASP A 109 -5.69 21.14 10.23
C ASP A 109 -6.36 20.12 9.33
N ARG A 110 -6.86 19.05 9.96
CA ARG A 110 -7.64 18.04 9.26
C ARG A 110 -8.99 18.63 8.80
N PRO A 111 -9.32 18.59 7.50
CA PRO A 111 -10.57 19.06 6.96
C PRO A 111 -11.70 18.14 7.39
N ARG A 112 -12.91 18.70 7.41
CA ARG A 112 -14.13 17.93 7.70
C ARG A 112 -14.54 17.01 6.56
N SER A 113 -14.13 17.36 5.33
CA SER A 113 -14.38 16.60 4.10
C SER A 113 -13.13 15.87 3.65
N ASN A 114 -13.29 14.74 2.95
CA ASN A 114 -12.22 14.06 2.22
C ASN A 114 -11.96 14.65 0.83
N GLN A 115 -12.76 15.63 0.41
CA GLN A 115 -12.62 16.35 -0.85
C GLN A 115 -11.99 17.72 -0.60
N LEU A 116 -10.87 18.00 -1.26
CA LEU A 116 -10.24 19.33 -1.32
C LEU A 116 -10.65 20.05 -2.62
N HIS A 117 -10.47 21.37 -2.63
CA HIS A 117 -10.64 22.17 -3.84
C HIS A 117 -9.40 22.03 -4.74
N ASP A 118 -9.57 22.20 -6.05
CA ASP A 118 -8.43 22.31 -6.97
C ASP A 118 -7.67 23.61 -6.70
N VAL A 119 -6.34 23.61 -6.89
CA VAL A 119 -5.53 24.83 -6.80
C VAL A 119 -5.45 25.46 -8.18
N ASP A 120 -5.76 26.75 -8.27
CA ASP A 120 -5.40 27.53 -9.46
C ASP A 120 -3.92 27.95 -9.36
N PRO A 121 -3.06 27.57 -10.33
CA PRO A 121 -1.67 28.03 -10.35
C PRO A 121 -1.49 29.55 -10.29
N ALA A 122 -2.52 30.34 -10.66
CA ALA A 122 -2.51 31.79 -10.53
C ALA A 122 -2.49 32.28 -9.06
N GLU A 123 -2.82 31.42 -8.09
CA GLU A 123 -2.71 31.73 -6.66
C GLU A 123 -1.26 31.80 -6.17
N PHE A 124 -0.30 31.27 -6.93
CA PHE A 124 1.12 31.27 -6.56
C PHE A 124 1.81 32.58 -6.98
N THR A 125 1.49 33.67 -6.28
CA THR A 125 2.03 35.01 -6.58
C THR A 125 3.25 35.40 -5.77
N GLY A 126 3.61 34.61 -4.75
CA GLY A 126 4.72 34.93 -3.85
C GLY A 126 6.07 34.82 -4.54
N GLN A 127 6.98 35.73 -4.21
CA GLN A 127 8.39 35.64 -4.56
C GLN A 127 9.18 35.45 -3.28
N PRO A 128 9.99 34.39 -3.16
CA PRO A 128 10.87 34.27 -2.02
C PRO A 128 12.03 35.25 -2.15
N ASP A 129 12.37 35.90 -1.04
CA ASP A 129 13.54 36.76 -0.97
C ASP A 129 14.82 35.90 -0.89
N PRO A 130 15.80 36.10 -1.78
CA PRO A 130 17.10 35.45 -1.67
C PRO A 130 17.82 35.95 -0.41
N MET A 131 18.56 35.06 0.24
CA MET A 131 19.38 35.42 1.38
C MET A 131 20.75 35.93 0.93
N ASP A 132 21.24 36.97 1.59
CA ASP A 132 22.64 37.43 1.54
C ASP A 132 23.25 37.30 2.94
N ASP A 133 23.59 36.07 3.32
CA ASP A 133 24.23 35.77 4.59
C ASP A 133 25.58 35.07 4.36
N PRO A 134 26.65 35.45 5.08
CA PRO A 134 27.94 34.76 5.02
C PRO A 134 27.87 33.23 5.22
N MET A 135 26.84 32.69 5.87
CA MET A 135 26.64 31.24 6.01
C MET A 135 26.47 30.49 4.68
N LEU A 136 26.14 31.21 3.60
CA LEU A 136 26.04 30.64 2.26
C LEU A 136 27.40 30.24 1.69
N LEU A 137 28.48 30.89 2.14
CA LEU A 137 29.82 30.68 1.60
C LEU A 137 30.28 29.21 1.64
N PRO A 138 30.25 28.49 2.79
CA PRO A 138 30.63 27.08 2.83
C PRO A 138 29.71 26.19 1.97
N ILE A 139 28.43 26.57 1.80
CA ILE A 139 27.47 25.84 0.98
C ILE A 139 27.80 26.01 -0.50
N PHE A 140 27.97 27.25 -0.96
CA PHE A 140 28.32 27.58 -2.34
C PHE A 140 29.66 26.97 -2.75
N ALA A 141 30.69 27.09 -1.89
CA ALA A 141 32.00 26.48 -2.17
C ALA A 141 31.85 24.97 -2.41
N ARG A 142 31.08 24.26 -1.57
CA ARG A 142 30.88 22.82 -1.74
C ARG A 142 30.03 22.47 -2.97
N VAL A 143 28.99 23.25 -3.26
CA VAL A 143 28.12 23.02 -4.41
C VAL A 143 28.86 23.27 -5.73
N LEU A 144 29.72 24.29 -5.78
CA LEU A 144 30.58 24.57 -6.93
C LEU A 144 31.66 23.50 -7.11
N ALA A 145 32.21 22.97 -6.01
CA ALA A 145 33.19 21.89 -6.07
C ALA A 145 32.60 20.55 -6.53
N TRP A 146 31.35 20.25 -6.15
CA TRP A 146 30.64 19.01 -6.51
C TRP A 146 29.27 19.27 -7.12
N PRO A 147 29.16 19.78 -8.35
CA PRO A 147 27.90 20.29 -8.92
C PRO A 147 26.82 19.23 -9.16
N THR A 148 27.12 17.94 -9.05
CA THR A 148 26.16 16.83 -9.23
C THR A 148 25.77 16.14 -7.92
N GLY A 149 26.50 16.41 -6.83
CA GLY A 149 26.36 15.68 -5.56
C GLY A 149 25.06 15.97 -4.81
N ALA A 150 24.72 15.10 -3.86
CA ALA A 150 23.71 15.37 -2.85
C ALA A 150 24.37 16.01 -1.61
N TYR A 151 23.63 16.79 -0.83
CA TYR A 151 24.16 17.54 0.31
C TYR A 151 23.30 17.37 1.55
N SER A 152 23.97 17.31 2.71
CA SER A 152 23.39 17.47 4.03
C SER A 152 23.89 18.79 4.60
N VAL A 153 23.02 19.80 4.71
CA VAL A 153 23.38 21.10 5.27
C VAL A 153 23.01 21.10 6.75
N ILE A 154 24.01 21.25 7.61
CA ILE A 154 23.89 21.10 9.05
C ILE A 154 23.98 22.48 9.71
N GLY A 155 23.08 22.75 10.65
CA GLY A 155 23.19 23.91 11.54
C GLY A 155 22.66 25.23 10.96
N VAL A 156 21.84 25.18 9.91
CA VAL A 156 21.10 26.35 9.43
C VAL A 156 20.06 26.74 10.48
N PRO A 157 19.95 28.02 10.88
CA PRO A 157 18.92 28.48 11.80
C PRO A 157 17.51 28.22 11.27
N GLU A 158 16.58 27.86 12.17
CA GLU A 158 15.18 27.61 11.82
C GLU A 158 14.58 28.83 11.10
N GLY A 159 14.00 28.60 9.93
CA GLY A 159 13.38 29.62 9.08
C GLY A 159 14.28 30.14 7.95
N LEU A 160 15.58 29.83 7.97
CA LEU A 160 16.52 30.25 6.91
C LEU A 160 16.77 29.16 5.85
N GLU A 161 16.22 27.96 6.01
CA GLU A 161 16.46 26.84 5.10
C GLU A 161 15.91 27.11 3.69
N LEU A 162 14.71 27.68 3.57
CA LEU A 162 14.14 28.07 2.27
C LEU A 162 14.94 29.20 1.59
N PRO A 163 15.26 30.32 2.27
CA PRO A 163 16.15 31.34 1.70
C PRO A 163 17.50 30.78 1.21
N VAL A 164 18.11 29.83 1.94
CA VAL A 164 19.31 29.11 1.47
C VAL A 164 19.03 28.36 0.17
N MET A 165 17.92 27.61 0.08
CA MET A 165 17.55 26.89 -1.15
C MET A 165 17.35 27.81 -2.35
N TRP A 166 16.80 29.01 -2.14
CA TRP A 166 16.59 29.97 -3.21
C TRP A 166 17.89 30.62 -3.68
N ALA A 167 18.80 30.90 -2.75
CA ALA A 167 20.15 31.33 -3.10
C ALA A 167 20.89 30.24 -3.90
N LEU A 168 20.77 28.95 -3.51
CA LEU A 168 21.35 27.83 -4.27
C LEU A 168 20.79 27.70 -5.68
N ARG A 169 19.48 27.90 -5.84
CA ARG A 169 18.82 27.87 -7.13
C ARG A 169 19.27 29.01 -8.03
N ALA A 170 19.53 30.20 -7.48
CA ALA A 170 20.08 31.32 -8.24
C ALA A 170 21.50 31.03 -8.78
N VAL A 171 22.33 30.32 -8.00
CA VAL A 171 23.69 29.92 -8.42
C VAL A 171 23.68 28.88 -9.54
N LYS A 172 22.70 27.96 -9.56
CA LYS A 172 22.54 26.93 -10.60
C LYS A 172 21.08 26.81 -11.03
N PRO A 173 20.61 27.73 -11.90
CA PRO A 173 19.20 27.76 -12.31
C PRO A 173 18.80 26.55 -13.16
N ASP A 174 19.72 26.00 -13.94
CA ASP A 174 19.48 24.85 -14.82
C ASP A 174 19.42 23.50 -14.07
N ARG A 175 19.74 23.51 -12.78
CA ARG A 175 19.74 22.31 -11.96
C ARG A 175 18.41 22.13 -11.27
N GLU A 176 17.87 20.92 -11.33
CA GLU A 176 16.74 20.56 -10.48
C GLU A 176 17.19 20.35 -9.04
N TRP A 177 16.59 21.14 -8.16
CA TRP A 177 16.82 21.14 -6.73
C TRP A 177 15.64 20.53 -5.98
N THR A 178 15.70 19.23 -5.71
CA THR A 178 14.85 18.58 -4.70
C THR A 178 15.42 18.85 -3.32
N PHE A 179 14.58 19.11 -2.32
CA PHE A 179 15.05 19.44 -0.99
C PHE A 179 14.11 19.00 0.14
N SER A 180 14.60 18.96 1.36
CA SER A 180 13.79 18.90 2.58
C SER A 180 14.37 19.81 3.66
N THR A 181 13.61 20.80 4.11
CA THR A 181 14.05 21.81 5.09
C THR A 181 14.20 21.28 6.50
N TYR A 182 13.83 20.01 6.74
CA TYR A 182 14.07 19.36 8.01
C TYR A 182 14.11 17.86 7.85
N GLU A 183 15.23 17.26 8.25
CA GLU A 183 15.40 15.83 8.41
C GLU A 183 16.21 15.55 9.69
N GLN A 184 15.95 14.41 10.35
CA GLN A 184 16.70 14.04 11.57
C GLN A 184 18.04 13.38 11.26
N ASP A 185 18.10 12.72 10.11
CA ASP A 185 19.22 11.90 9.68
C ASP A 185 19.27 11.87 8.15
N ASP A 186 20.49 11.70 7.62
CA ASP A 186 20.82 11.65 6.20
C ASP A 186 21.08 10.25 5.66
N THR A 187 20.89 9.20 6.48
CA THR A 187 21.02 7.80 6.03
C THR A 187 19.76 7.18 5.46
N ARG A 188 18.64 7.91 5.50
CA ARG A 188 17.36 7.38 5.01
C ARG A 188 17.40 7.22 3.49
N PRO A 189 16.84 6.12 2.94
CA PRO A 189 16.69 5.96 1.51
C PRO A 189 15.78 7.06 0.94
N ASN A 190 15.99 7.39 -0.33
CA ASN A 190 15.15 8.32 -1.10
C ASN A 190 15.09 9.74 -0.53
N LEU A 191 16.15 10.18 0.14
CA LEU A 191 16.27 11.58 0.55
C LEU A 191 16.48 12.49 -0.67
N PRO A 192 15.90 13.71 -0.66
CA PRO A 192 16.11 14.67 -1.72
C PRO A 192 17.58 15.11 -1.82
N ARG A 193 17.92 15.81 -2.90
CA ARG A 193 19.29 16.24 -3.18
C ARG A 193 19.86 17.11 -2.07
N VAL A 194 19.06 18.00 -1.48
CA VAL A 194 19.47 18.82 -0.33
C VAL A 194 18.61 18.47 0.88
N VAL A 195 19.22 18.09 1.99
CA VAL A 195 18.51 17.92 3.26
C VAL A 195 19.11 18.84 4.31
N PHE A 196 18.27 19.47 5.11
CA PHE A 196 18.69 20.31 6.22
C PHE A 196 18.58 19.53 7.52
N LEU A 197 19.66 19.52 8.30
CA LEU A 197 19.75 18.83 9.57
C LEU A 197 19.97 19.86 10.69
N SER A 198 19.17 19.79 11.73
CA SER A 198 19.34 20.63 12.92
C SER A 198 20.61 20.30 13.71
N ARG A 199 21.09 19.06 13.60
CA ARG A 199 22.28 18.54 14.28
C ARG A 199 23.08 17.65 13.35
N PRO A 200 24.40 17.50 13.58
CA PRO A 200 25.18 16.50 12.86
C PRO A 200 24.59 15.10 13.06
N PRO A 201 24.53 14.26 12.01
CA PRO A 201 24.13 12.87 12.15
C PRO A 201 25.16 12.10 12.99
N SER A 202 24.75 10.94 13.52
CA SER A 202 25.65 10.11 14.35
C SER A 202 26.92 9.73 13.55
N PRO A 203 28.13 9.84 14.13
CA PRO A 203 29.37 9.53 13.42
C PRO A 203 29.48 8.06 13.00
N ALA A 204 28.71 7.16 13.62
CA ALA A 204 28.64 5.75 13.24
C ALA A 204 27.78 5.49 11.99
N ALA A 205 27.04 6.49 11.52
CA ALA A 205 26.13 6.37 10.40
C ALA A 205 26.87 6.76 9.11
N GLU A 206 27.28 5.76 8.33
CA GLU A 206 27.78 5.97 6.97
C GLU A 206 26.68 6.66 6.15
N ALA A 207 26.99 7.81 5.57
CA ALA A 207 26.05 8.52 4.71
C ALA A 207 25.73 7.64 3.50
N GLN A 208 24.47 7.67 3.06
CA GLN A 208 24.10 7.03 1.80
C GLN A 208 24.83 7.73 0.65
N GLU A 209 25.50 6.93 -0.21
CA GLU A 209 26.08 7.29 -1.51
C GLU A 209 26.52 8.76 -1.68
N GLU A 210 27.82 9.02 -1.50
CA GLU A 210 28.51 10.26 -1.94
C GLU A 210 27.94 11.61 -1.44
N ARG A 211 26.97 11.60 -0.51
CA ARG A 211 26.36 12.80 0.05
C ARG A 211 27.37 13.62 0.85
N GLN A 212 27.51 14.89 0.48
CA GLN A 212 28.44 15.83 1.10
C GLN A 212 27.80 16.49 2.32
N ARG A 213 28.38 16.29 3.51
CA ARG A 213 27.97 16.99 4.74
C ARG A 213 28.63 18.37 4.81
N ILE A 214 27.83 19.41 5.01
CA ILE A 214 28.26 20.81 5.08
C ILE A 214 27.75 21.37 6.40
N ASP A 215 28.64 21.64 7.36
CA ASP A 215 28.29 22.37 8.58
C ASP A 215 28.51 23.87 8.36
N VAL A 216 27.44 24.66 8.37
CA VAL A 216 27.52 26.11 8.09
C VAL A 216 28.26 26.89 9.18
N ARG A 217 28.53 26.25 10.33
CA ARG A 217 29.29 26.83 11.45
C ARG A 217 30.80 26.65 11.28
N GLU A 218 31.22 25.74 10.39
CA GLU A 218 32.63 25.54 10.08
C GLU A 218 33.09 26.57 9.05
N ALA A 219 34.26 27.16 9.28
CA ALA A 219 34.86 28.05 8.29
C ALA A 219 35.20 27.26 7.01
N PRO A 220 34.95 27.83 5.81
CA PRO A 220 35.41 27.25 4.56
C PRO A 220 36.91 26.96 4.62
N ARG A 221 37.35 25.88 3.99
CA ARG A 221 38.79 25.58 3.90
C ARG A 221 39.44 26.66 3.04
N ALA A 222 40.38 27.40 3.63
CA ALA A 222 41.02 28.56 2.99
C ALA A 222 41.71 28.27 1.64
N ASN A 223 42.03 26.99 1.34
CA ASN A 223 42.68 26.56 0.11
C ASN A 223 41.77 25.73 -0.81
N ASP A 224 40.45 25.73 -0.60
CA ASP A 224 39.53 25.11 -1.55
C ASP A 224 39.40 26.00 -2.79
N TRP A 225 39.63 25.43 -3.97
CA TRP A 225 39.62 26.16 -5.24
C TRP A 225 38.24 26.79 -5.53
N ALA A 226 37.18 26.26 -4.92
CA ALA A 226 35.81 26.74 -5.06
C ALA A 226 35.44 27.90 -4.10
N THR A 227 36.26 28.21 -3.08
CA THR A 227 35.93 29.27 -2.11
C THR A 227 35.91 30.66 -2.76
N LYS A 228 36.92 31.00 -3.57
CA LYS A 228 36.98 32.31 -4.23
C LYS A 228 35.81 32.53 -5.21
N PRO A 229 35.47 31.58 -6.11
CA PRO A 229 34.25 31.68 -6.90
C PRO A 229 32.97 31.84 -6.07
N ALA A 230 32.89 31.17 -4.91
CA ALA A 230 31.75 31.30 -4.01
C ALA A 230 31.66 32.71 -3.36
N GLU A 231 32.78 33.34 -3.02
CA GLU A 231 32.83 34.73 -2.53
C GLU A 231 32.38 35.73 -3.61
N GLU A 232 32.85 35.54 -4.85
CA GLU A 232 32.46 36.36 -6.01
C GLU A 232 30.94 36.27 -6.24
N TRP A 233 30.39 35.06 -6.25
CA TRP A 233 28.94 34.84 -6.37
C TRP A 233 28.13 35.44 -5.22
N LEU A 234 28.62 35.31 -3.98
CA LEU A 234 27.95 35.92 -2.84
C LEU A 234 27.96 37.45 -2.95
N ALA A 235 29.05 38.05 -3.44
CA ALA A 235 29.14 39.48 -3.71
C ALA A 235 28.21 39.94 -4.82
N GLU A 236 28.02 39.12 -5.88
CA GLU A 236 27.06 39.37 -6.95
C GLU A 236 25.61 39.31 -6.45
N LEU A 237 25.25 38.33 -5.61
CA LEU A 237 23.92 38.23 -5.01
C LEU A 237 23.53 39.48 -4.21
N ARG A 238 24.50 40.21 -3.64
CA ARG A 238 24.25 41.49 -2.95
C ARG A 238 23.85 42.63 -3.89
N GLN A 239 24.25 42.53 -5.15
CA GLN A 239 24.09 43.59 -6.15
C GLN A 239 22.89 43.34 -7.06
N VAL A 240 22.42 42.10 -7.16
CA VAL A 240 21.28 41.73 -7.99
C VAL A 240 19.98 42.05 -7.27
N ASP A 241 19.27 43.07 -7.75
CA ASP A 241 17.85 43.23 -7.43
C ASP A 241 17.13 41.91 -7.77
N PRO A 242 16.23 41.41 -6.90
CA PRO A 242 15.59 40.12 -7.07
C PRO A 242 14.96 40.06 -8.46
N ALA A 243 15.58 39.27 -9.35
CA ALA A 243 15.14 39.19 -10.72
C ALA A 243 13.68 38.73 -10.72
N PRO A 244 12.76 39.43 -11.41
CA PRO A 244 11.39 38.99 -11.49
C PRO A 244 11.39 37.56 -12.01
N ILE A 245 10.60 36.67 -11.36
CA ILE A 245 10.39 35.31 -11.85
C ILE A 245 10.12 35.43 -13.36
N PRO A 246 10.91 34.76 -14.22
CA PRO A 246 10.73 34.88 -15.65
C PRO A 246 9.24 34.63 -15.96
N ALA A 247 8.63 35.58 -16.66
CA ALA A 247 7.21 35.53 -16.98
C ALA A 247 6.85 34.18 -17.60
N PHE A 248 5.61 33.72 -17.41
CA PHE A 248 5.07 32.53 -18.06
C PHE A 248 5.25 32.63 -19.57
N ASP A 249 6.38 32.16 -20.07
CA ASP A 249 6.59 31.91 -21.48
C ASP A 249 6.34 30.42 -21.69
N ASP A 250 5.17 30.11 -22.23
CA ASP A 250 4.79 28.74 -22.63
C ASP A 250 5.58 28.27 -23.85
N THR A 251 6.48 29.09 -24.40
CA THR A 251 7.40 28.70 -25.46
C THR A 251 8.56 27.90 -24.87
N PRO A 252 8.71 26.60 -25.21
CA PRO A 252 9.82 25.80 -24.71
C PRO A 252 11.14 26.36 -25.25
N THR A 253 11.88 27.08 -24.40
CA THR A 253 13.06 27.84 -24.84
C THR A 253 14.29 26.97 -25.10
N VAL A 254 14.23 25.67 -24.83
CA VAL A 254 15.28 24.72 -25.21
C VAL A 254 14.66 23.36 -25.53
N ILE A 255 14.52 23.05 -26.82
CA ILE A 255 14.59 21.65 -27.25
C ILE A 255 16.07 21.30 -27.16
N ILE A 256 16.45 20.63 -26.07
CA ILE A 256 17.71 19.90 -26.03
C ILE A 256 17.53 18.84 -27.11
N GLY A 257 18.21 19.00 -28.24
CA GLY A 257 18.30 17.94 -29.23
C GLY A 257 18.75 16.69 -28.49
N GLU A 258 18.07 15.57 -28.72
CA GLU A 258 18.57 14.27 -28.27
C GLU A 258 20.07 14.24 -28.62
N PRO A 259 20.97 13.95 -27.66
CA PRO A 259 22.33 13.62 -28.04
C PRO A 259 22.18 12.54 -29.11
N VAL A 260 22.89 12.70 -30.23
CA VAL A 260 22.98 11.64 -31.25
C VAL A 260 23.25 10.37 -30.48
N ARG A 261 22.23 9.52 -30.38
CA ARG A 261 22.35 8.17 -29.85
C ARG A 261 23.29 7.51 -30.83
N GLU A 262 24.57 7.38 -30.46
CA GLU A 262 25.30 6.22 -30.91
C GLU A 262 24.43 5.04 -30.47
N GLU A 263 23.83 4.37 -31.46
CA GLU A 263 23.12 3.12 -31.21
C GLU A 263 24.08 2.25 -30.40
N PRO A 264 23.73 1.87 -29.15
CA PRO A 264 24.49 0.85 -28.50
C PRO A 264 24.32 -0.41 -29.36
N HIS A 265 25.38 -0.79 -30.07
CA HIS A 265 25.50 -2.06 -30.79
C HIS A 265 25.44 -3.29 -29.85
N ALA A 266 24.98 -3.12 -28.61
CA ALA A 266 24.57 -4.21 -27.76
C ALA A 266 23.19 -4.70 -28.24
N THR A 267 23.21 -5.58 -29.24
CA THR A 267 22.08 -6.43 -29.60
C THR A 267 21.58 -7.15 -28.34
N TRP A 268 20.39 -6.75 -27.91
CA TRP A 268 19.69 -7.31 -26.77
C TRP A 268 19.24 -8.76 -27.03
N PRO A 269 19.41 -9.63 -26.01
CA PRO A 269 20.63 -10.38 -25.79
C PRO A 269 20.78 -11.56 -26.77
N ALA A 270 22.00 -12.10 -26.86
CA ALA A 270 22.30 -13.35 -27.57
C ALA A 270 21.26 -14.45 -27.21
N PRO A 271 20.60 -15.09 -28.20
CA PRO A 271 19.60 -16.13 -27.99
C PRO A 271 20.04 -17.21 -27.00
N ASP A 272 21.34 -17.45 -26.92
CA ASP A 272 22.00 -18.45 -26.07
C ASP A 272 21.84 -18.17 -24.55
N LEU A 273 21.59 -16.93 -24.13
CA LEU A 273 21.40 -16.62 -22.70
C LEU A 273 19.99 -16.99 -22.21
N VAL A 274 19.01 -16.96 -23.10
CA VAL A 274 17.60 -17.30 -22.81
C VAL A 274 17.28 -18.74 -23.20
N HIS A 275 17.94 -19.27 -24.24
CA HIS A 275 17.68 -20.59 -24.82
C HIS A 275 18.87 -21.55 -24.76
N GLY A 276 20.01 -21.17 -24.19
CA GLY A 276 21.18 -22.05 -24.10
C GLY A 276 21.06 -23.13 -23.02
N ASP A 277 21.84 -24.19 -23.21
CA ASP A 277 21.84 -25.42 -22.39
C ASP A 277 22.40 -25.23 -20.96
N ALA A 278 22.83 -24.01 -20.61
CA ALA A 278 23.37 -23.73 -19.29
C ALA A 278 22.30 -23.86 -18.18
N PRO A 279 22.66 -24.36 -16.98
CA PRO A 279 21.74 -24.40 -15.85
C PRO A 279 21.15 -23.02 -15.51
N LEU A 280 19.85 -22.98 -15.20
CA LEU A 280 19.11 -21.75 -14.91
C LEU A 280 19.82 -20.79 -13.93
N PRO A 281 20.44 -21.25 -12.81
CA PRO A 281 21.14 -20.35 -11.90
C PRO A 281 22.33 -19.64 -12.54
N HIS A 282 23.05 -20.29 -13.45
CA HIS A 282 24.20 -19.73 -14.14
C HIS A 282 23.77 -18.67 -15.17
N ARG A 283 22.67 -18.93 -15.89
CA ARG A 283 22.07 -17.97 -16.81
C ARG A 283 21.53 -16.73 -16.08
N LEU A 284 20.94 -16.91 -14.89
CA LEU A 284 20.49 -15.80 -14.06
C LEU A 284 21.64 -14.93 -13.54
N VAL A 285 22.81 -15.51 -13.22
CA VAL A 285 24.00 -14.76 -12.78
C VAL A 285 24.59 -13.97 -13.95
N GLN A 286 24.82 -14.59 -15.11
CA GLN A 286 25.32 -13.89 -16.30
C GLN A 286 24.38 -12.78 -16.77
N PHE A 287 23.07 -13.01 -16.66
CA PHE A 287 22.07 -12.00 -16.97
C PHE A 287 22.07 -10.85 -15.95
N ALA A 288 22.27 -11.13 -14.66
CA ALA A 288 22.37 -10.10 -13.63
C ALA A 288 23.64 -9.23 -13.78
N GLU A 289 24.74 -9.82 -14.24
CA GLU A 289 25.98 -9.10 -14.56
C GLU A 289 25.80 -8.19 -15.78
N LEU A 290 25.12 -8.66 -16.84
CA LEU A 290 24.75 -7.85 -18.01
C LEU A 290 23.77 -6.72 -17.65
N ALA A 291 22.77 -7.01 -16.83
CA ALA A 291 21.78 -6.04 -16.37
C ALA A 291 22.40 -4.96 -15.47
N ALA A 292 23.53 -5.24 -14.80
CA ALA A 292 24.26 -4.26 -14.02
C ALA A 292 25.08 -3.28 -14.89
N GLN A 293 25.25 -3.57 -16.18
CA GLN A 293 26.04 -2.76 -17.11
C GLN A 293 25.19 -1.80 -17.97
N ILE A 294 23.86 -1.89 -17.87
CA ILE A 294 22.93 -1.14 -18.73
C ILE A 294 22.11 -0.15 -17.88
N ASP A 295 21.87 1.05 -18.43
CA ASP A 295 21.11 2.12 -17.79
C ASP A 295 19.66 1.68 -17.43
N GLY A 296 19.28 1.90 -16.18
CA GLY A 296 18.17 1.21 -15.50
C GLY A 296 16.78 1.54 -16.03
N GLU A 297 16.58 2.72 -16.61
CA GLU A 297 15.27 3.16 -17.11
C GLU A 297 14.97 2.56 -18.50
N ALA A 298 15.92 2.66 -19.43
CA ALA A 298 15.82 2.00 -20.73
C ALA A 298 15.73 0.47 -20.61
N TRP A 299 16.42 -0.09 -19.60
CA TRP A 299 16.35 -1.52 -19.27
C TRP A 299 14.97 -1.94 -18.72
N HIS A 300 14.36 -1.13 -17.83
CA HIS A 300 13.04 -1.41 -17.27
C HIS A 300 11.94 -1.41 -18.35
N ASP A 301 11.96 -0.42 -19.25
CA ASP A 301 10.97 -0.28 -20.31
C ASP A 301 11.10 -1.38 -21.36
N GLN A 302 12.32 -1.74 -21.75
CA GLN A 302 12.57 -2.85 -22.69
C GLN A 302 12.12 -4.21 -22.13
N ILE A 303 12.25 -4.42 -20.81
CA ILE A 303 11.74 -5.62 -20.15
C ILE A 303 10.22 -5.63 -20.09
N CYS A 304 9.59 -4.52 -19.74
CA CYS A 304 8.13 -4.44 -19.70
C CYS A 304 7.54 -4.71 -21.09
N ALA A 305 8.11 -4.10 -22.13
CA ALA A 305 7.74 -4.36 -23.52
C ALA A 305 7.98 -5.84 -23.91
N TRP A 306 9.11 -6.44 -23.51
CA TRP A 306 9.39 -7.86 -23.77
C TRP A 306 8.43 -8.82 -23.07
N ILE A 307 8.01 -8.50 -21.83
CA ILE A 307 7.00 -9.27 -21.09
C ILE A 307 5.63 -9.18 -21.78
N GLU A 308 5.29 -8.00 -22.32
CA GLU A 308 4.02 -7.71 -23.00
C GLU A 308 3.96 -8.34 -24.41
N ASP A 309 5.07 -8.45 -25.15
CA ASP A 309 5.13 -8.93 -26.55
C ASP A 309 5.12 -10.48 -26.70
N ARG A 310 5.47 -11.25 -25.66
CA ARG A 310 5.56 -12.72 -25.77
C ARG A 310 4.25 -13.45 -25.42
N VAL A 311 3.49 -13.77 -26.46
CA VAL A 311 2.16 -14.44 -26.43
C VAL A 311 2.19 -15.94 -26.05
N ASN A 312 3.34 -16.63 -26.05
CA ASN A 312 3.34 -18.12 -26.05
C ASN A 312 4.35 -18.87 -25.15
N ALA A 313 4.83 -18.33 -24.01
CA ALA A 313 5.71 -19.12 -23.13
C ALA A 313 5.37 -19.02 -21.63
N PRO A 314 5.18 -20.16 -20.93
CA PRO A 314 5.22 -20.24 -19.48
C PRO A 314 6.66 -20.57 -19.05
N ASP A 315 7.49 -19.55 -18.85
CA ASP A 315 8.89 -19.79 -18.47
C ASP A 315 9.11 -19.51 -16.97
N PRO A 316 9.55 -20.51 -16.17
CA PRO A 316 10.05 -20.32 -14.81
C PRO A 316 11.09 -19.19 -14.68
N PHE A 317 11.80 -18.88 -15.77
CA PHE A 317 12.71 -17.74 -15.86
C PHE A 317 12.02 -16.40 -15.59
N VAL A 318 10.85 -16.13 -16.20
CA VAL A 318 10.13 -14.85 -16.04
C VAL A 318 9.63 -14.67 -14.61
N ALA A 319 9.10 -15.72 -14.00
CA ALA A 319 8.63 -15.68 -12.62
C ALA A 319 9.79 -15.46 -11.63
N THR A 320 10.90 -16.17 -11.81
CA THR A 320 12.10 -16.03 -10.99
C THR A 320 12.76 -14.65 -11.18
N PHE A 321 12.74 -14.13 -12.40
CA PHE A 321 13.26 -12.82 -12.76
C PHE A 321 12.46 -11.68 -12.11
N VAL A 322 11.13 -11.70 -12.22
CA VAL A 322 10.24 -10.72 -11.58
C VAL A 322 10.42 -10.74 -10.06
N GLN A 323 10.63 -11.92 -9.47
CA GLN A 323 10.88 -12.05 -8.03
C GLN A 323 12.25 -11.47 -7.62
N ALA A 324 13.31 -11.71 -8.40
CA ALA A 324 14.63 -11.13 -8.16
C ALA A 324 14.64 -9.59 -8.28
N GLN A 325 13.87 -9.02 -9.21
CA GLN A 325 13.76 -7.56 -9.37
C GLN A 325 12.93 -6.90 -8.27
N ARG A 326 11.89 -7.56 -7.75
CA ARG A 326 11.15 -7.07 -6.57
C ARG A 326 12.02 -6.97 -5.33
N ALA A 327 12.93 -7.92 -5.12
CA ALA A 327 13.89 -7.87 -4.02
C ALA A 327 14.83 -6.65 -4.10
N LYS A 328 14.99 -6.07 -5.29
CA LYS A 328 15.78 -4.84 -5.54
C LYS A 328 14.93 -3.56 -5.56
N GLY A 329 13.65 -3.63 -5.19
CA GLY A 329 12.78 -2.46 -5.05
C GLY A 329 12.07 -1.99 -6.33
N TYR A 330 12.20 -2.71 -7.45
CA TYR A 330 11.48 -2.37 -8.68
C TYR A 330 10.03 -2.85 -8.62
N THR A 331 9.09 -1.93 -8.44
CA THR A 331 7.64 -2.17 -8.42
C THR A 331 6.98 -1.53 -9.63
N GLY A 332 6.67 -2.33 -10.65
CA GLY A 332 6.04 -1.89 -11.92
C GLY A 332 5.62 -3.08 -12.79
N PHE A 333 6.32 -4.20 -12.63
CA PHE A 333 6.03 -5.45 -13.34
C PHE A 333 4.65 -6.04 -13.03
N ASP A 334 4.06 -5.80 -11.86
CA ASP A 334 2.71 -6.27 -11.53
C ASP A 334 1.63 -5.63 -12.43
N ALA A 335 1.84 -4.38 -12.86
CA ALA A 335 0.93 -3.69 -13.77
C ALA A 335 1.07 -4.20 -15.21
N ALA A 336 2.30 -4.42 -15.69
CA ALA A 336 2.56 -5.03 -17.00
C ALA A 336 2.03 -6.48 -17.07
N ILE A 337 2.26 -7.28 -16.02
CA ILE A 337 1.73 -8.64 -15.87
C ILE A 337 0.19 -8.62 -15.78
N SER A 338 -0.41 -7.65 -15.06
CA SER A 338 -1.87 -7.53 -14.98
C SER A 338 -2.49 -7.08 -16.31
N ARG A 339 -1.88 -6.12 -17.02
CA ARG A 339 -2.32 -5.70 -18.37
C ARG A 339 -2.20 -6.82 -19.37
N ARG A 340 -1.10 -7.58 -19.34
CA ARG A 340 -0.93 -8.80 -20.11
C ARG A 340 -1.98 -9.86 -19.75
N TRP A 341 -2.19 -10.12 -18.46
CA TRP A 341 -3.20 -11.09 -18.02
C TRP A 341 -4.60 -10.67 -18.50
N LEU A 342 -4.93 -9.38 -18.45
CA LEU A 342 -6.17 -8.83 -19.00
C LEU A 342 -6.25 -8.98 -20.53
N ALA A 343 -5.14 -8.74 -21.25
CA ALA A 343 -5.04 -8.95 -22.70
C ALA A 343 -5.14 -10.43 -23.11
N GLU A 344 -4.51 -11.34 -22.36
CA GLU A 344 -4.62 -12.81 -22.52
C GLU A 344 -6.05 -13.31 -22.24
N GLN A 345 -6.81 -12.61 -21.39
CA GLN A 345 -8.24 -12.88 -21.16
C GLN A 345 -9.17 -12.20 -22.19
N GLY A 346 -8.63 -11.50 -23.20
CA GLY A 346 -9.41 -10.76 -24.20
C GLY A 346 -10.19 -9.56 -23.64
N VAL A 347 -9.80 -9.05 -22.47
CA VAL A 347 -10.41 -7.86 -21.85
C VAL A 347 -9.69 -6.62 -22.37
N GLU A 348 -10.05 -6.22 -23.59
CA GLU A 348 -9.69 -4.88 -24.09
C GLU A 348 -10.42 -3.85 -23.21
N GLN A 349 -9.68 -2.93 -22.56
CA GLN A 349 -10.31 -1.79 -21.88
C GLN A 349 -10.97 -0.91 -22.95
N VAL A 350 -12.24 -1.19 -23.24
CA VAL A 350 -13.07 -0.33 -24.07
C VAL A 350 -13.24 0.99 -23.32
N ARG A 351 -12.49 2.02 -23.73
CA ARG A 351 -12.83 3.41 -23.43
C ARG A 351 -14.20 3.66 -24.07
N HIS A 352 -15.26 3.61 -23.26
CA HIS A 352 -16.59 3.94 -23.73
C HIS A 352 -16.60 5.40 -24.18
N PRO A 353 -16.92 5.71 -25.45
CA PRO A 353 -17.22 7.08 -25.84
C PRO A 353 -18.36 7.58 -24.98
N VAL A 354 -18.29 8.85 -24.56
CA VAL A 354 -19.36 9.55 -23.83
C VAL A 354 -20.64 9.38 -24.64
N ALA A 355 -21.51 8.47 -24.18
CA ALA A 355 -22.70 8.10 -24.91
C ALA A 355 -23.68 9.28 -24.87
N GLU A 356 -24.16 9.67 -26.05
CA GLU A 356 -25.37 10.49 -26.18
C GLU A 356 -26.47 9.93 -25.27
N PRO A 357 -27.29 10.78 -24.62
CA PRO A 357 -28.30 10.35 -23.67
C PRO A 357 -29.24 9.34 -24.33
N ALA A 358 -29.03 8.06 -23.98
CA ALA A 358 -29.76 6.95 -24.54
C ALA A 358 -31.25 7.14 -24.24
N ARG A 359 -32.07 7.13 -25.29
CA ARG A 359 -33.53 7.05 -25.18
C ARG A 359 -33.88 6.00 -24.14
N MET A 360 -34.72 6.36 -23.17
CA MET A 360 -35.27 5.45 -22.15
C MET A 360 -35.86 4.19 -22.83
N VAL A 361 -35.06 3.13 -22.95
CA VAL A 361 -35.55 1.82 -23.36
C VAL A 361 -36.21 1.21 -22.13
N ALA A 362 -37.49 0.87 -22.25
CA ALA A 362 -38.22 0.17 -21.21
C ALA A 362 -37.46 -1.12 -20.83
N ARG A 363 -37.25 -1.32 -19.53
CA ARG A 363 -36.52 -2.45 -18.97
C ARG A 363 -37.07 -3.78 -19.53
N PRO A 364 -36.21 -4.69 -20.03
CA PRO A 364 -36.66 -6.00 -20.48
C PRO A 364 -37.25 -6.81 -19.31
N PRO A 365 -38.28 -7.64 -19.56
CA PRO A 365 -38.83 -8.50 -18.51
C PRO A 365 -37.74 -9.45 -17.98
N VAL A 366 -37.70 -9.60 -16.66
CA VAL A 366 -36.78 -10.50 -15.97
C VAL A 366 -37.18 -11.95 -16.24
N ASP A 367 -36.24 -12.78 -16.68
CA ASP A 367 -36.41 -14.22 -16.76
C ASP A 367 -36.18 -14.84 -15.38
N GLU A 368 -37.27 -15.02 -14.62
CA GLU A 368 -37.24 -15.59 -13.28
C GLU A 368 -36.69 -17.02 -13.24
N ARG A 369 -36.88 -17.81 -14.31
CA ARG A 369 -36.38 -19.19 -14.37
C ARG A 369 -34.85 -19.18 -14.49
N LEU A 370 -34.32 -18.29 -15.34
CA LEU A 370 -32.88 -18.09 -15.45
C LEU A 370 -32.29 -17.58 -14.13
N ALA A 371 -32.89 -16.55 -13.53
CA ALA A 371 -32.44 -16.00 -12.26
C ALA A 371 -32.39 -17.06 -11.16
N ARG A 372 -33.41 -17.92 -11.07
CA ARG A 372 -33.46 -19.04 -10.10
C ARG A 372 -32.41 -20.10 -10.36
N LYS A 373 -32.17 -20.44 -11.63
CA LYS A 373 -31.11 -21.36 -12.02
C LYS A 373 -29.73 -20.83 -11.61
N MET A 374 -29.47 -19.54 -11.87
CA MET A 374 -28.20 -18.89 -11.56
C MET A 374 -28.01 -18.67 -10.05
N TRP A 375 -29.10 -18.40 -9.33
CA TRP A 375 -29.05 -18.35 -7.87
C TRP A 375 -28.76 -19.72 -7.25
N GLY A 376 -29.25 -20.81 -7.85
CA GLY A 376 -28.93 -22.17 -7.42
C GLY A 376 -27.43 -22.47 -7.45
N LYS A 377 -26.75 -21.98 -8.48
CA LYS A 377 -25.28 -22.03 -8.56
C LYS A 377 -24.60 -21.26 -7.42
N HIS A 378 -25.08 -20.05 -7.12
CA HIS A 378 -24.59 -19.29 -5.95
C HIS A 378 -24.73 -20.09 -4.65
N GLU A 379 -25.89 -20.69 -4.41
CA GLU A 379 -26.12 -21.49 -3.21
C GLU A 379 -25.21 -22.73 -3.14
N ALA A 380 -24.99 -23.41 -4.27
CA ALA A 380 -24.09 -24.54 -4.35
C ALA A 380 -22.65 -24.14 -3.99
N TRP A 381 -22.13 -23.04 -4.55
CA TRP A 381 -20.82 -22.49 -4.19
C TRP A 381 -20.77 -22.04 -2.72
N CYS A 382 -21.85 -21.48 -2.19
CA CYS A 382 -21.93 -21.10 -0.78
C CYS A 382 -21.89 -22.34 0.15
N ARG A 383 -22.54 -23.44 -0.22
CA ARG A 383 -22.46 -24.72 0.52
C ARG A 383 -21.03 -25.27 0.51
N SER A 384 -20.38 -25.30 -0.65
CA SER A 384 -18.97 -25.72 -0.78
C SER A 384 -18.04 -24.84 0.06
N ALA A 385 -18.20 -23.52 -0.02
CA ALA A 385 -17.43 -22.58 0.80
C ALA A 385 -17.64 -22.83 2.30
N ASN A 386 -18.87 -23.08 2.75
CA ASN A 386 -19.17 -23.37 4.14
C ASN A 386 -18.58 -24.71 4.61
N MET A 387 -18.54 -25.73 3.74
CA MET A 387 -17.89 -27.01 4.03
C MET A 387 -16.38 -26.81 4.25
N PHE A 388 -15.69 -26.16 3.32
CA PHE A 388 -14.25 -25.87 3.43
C PHE A 388 -13.94 -24.98 4.65
N LYS A 389 -14.79 -23.98 4.93
CA LYS A 389 -14.67 -23.15 6.13
C LYS A 389 -14.75 -23.96 7.43
N ARG A 390 -15.70 -24.90 7.52
CA ARG A 390 -15.84 -25.79 8.69
C ARG A 390 -14.62 -26.70 8.84
N ARG A 391 -14.11 -27.27 7.74
CA ARG A 391 -12.89 -28.10 7.73
C ARG A 391 -11.65 -27.31 8.16
N ALA A 392 -11.41 -26.14 7.58
CA ALA A 392 -10.33 -25.25 8.00
C ALA A 392 -10.43 -24.89 9.50
N GLY A 393 -11.65 -24.60 9.99
CA GLY A 393 -11.91 -24.37 11.41
C GLY A 393 -11.57 -25.59 12.28
N SER A 394 -11.96 -26.79 11.84
CA SER A 394 -11.64 -28.03 12.56
C SER A 394 -10.14 -28.32 12.63
N TYR A 395 -9.38 -28.01 11.58
CA TYR A 395 -7.92 -28.14 11.60
C TYR A 395 -7.27 -27.14 12.55
N ARG A 396 -7.74 -25.89 12.61
CA ARG A 396 -7.25 -24.92 13.62
C ARG A 396 -7.50 -25.39 15.05
N LEU A 397 -8.69 -25.93 15.30
CA LEU A 397 -9.01 -26.50 16.60
C LEU A 397 -8.15 -27.74 16.90
N GLY A 398 -7.88 -28.56 15.88
CA GLY A 398 -6.95 -29.68 15.95
C GLY A 398 -5.53 -29.25 16.34
N VAL A 399 -5.00 -28.17 15.75
CA VAL A 399 -3.70 -27.59 16.13
C VAL A 399 -3.68 -27.22 17.62
N LEU A 400 -4.70 -26.49 18.09
CA LEU A 400 -4.81 -26.12 19.51
C LEU A 400 -4.89 -27.36 20.41
N GLY A 401 -5.69 -28.36 20.03
CA GLY A 401 -5.82 -29.61 20.77
C GLY A 401 -4.50 -30.38 20.85
N THR A 402 -3.75 -30.48 19.74
CA THR A 402 -2.44 -31.15 19.71
C THR A 402 -1.39 -30.41 20.54
N LEU A 403 -1.37 -29.07 20.52
CA LEU A 403 -0.44 -28.26 21.32
C LEU A 403 -0.75 -28.32 22.81
N ALA A 404 -2.02 -28.21 23.19
CA ALA A 404 -2.43 -28.34 24.59
C ALA A 404 -2.17 -29.76 25.09
N GLY A 405 -2.50 -30.78 24.29
CA GLY A 405 -2.26 -32.18 24.62
C GLY A 405 -0.78 -32.51 24.78
N SER A 406 0.09 -32.04 23.87
CA SER A 406 1.54 -32.26 23.96
C SER A 406 2.13 -31.53 25.18
N ALA A 407 1.69 -30.31 25.47
CA ALA A 407 2.15 -29.55 26.62
C ALA A 407 1.75 -30.22 27.95
N VAL A 408 0.50 -30.66 28.08
CA VAL A 408 0.03 -31.41 29.27
C VAL A 408 0.82 -32.71 29.43
N LEU A 409 1.00 -33.48 28.35
CA LEU A 409 1.74 -34.73 28.40
C LEU A 409 3.20 -34.52 28.80
N THR A 410 3.84 -33.45 28.31
CA THR A 410 5.21 -33.07 28.69
C THR A 410 5.31 -32.73 30.18
N VAL A 411 4.36 -31.97 30.72
CA VAL A 411 4.33 -31.63 32.15
C VAL A 411 4.11 -32.86 33.01
N VAL A 412 3.17 -33.74 32.64
CA VAL A 412 2.91 -34.99 33.37
C VAL A 412 4.13 -35.90 33.33
N ALA A 413 4.74 -36.09 32.16
CA ALA A 413 5.95 -36.89 32.03
C ALA A 413 7.08 -36.33 32.91
N ALA A 414 7.29 -35.00 32.94
CA ALA A 414 8.32 -34.36 33.75
C ALA A 414 8.11 -34.57 35.26
N GLN A 415 6.86 -34.52 35.75
CA GLN A 415 6.56 -34.67 37.18
C GLN A 415 6.67 -36.12 37.66
N PHE A 416 6.30 -37.10 36.82
CA PHE A 416 6.22 -38.50 37.21
C PHE A 416 7.36 -39.38 36.69
N ASN A 417 8.31 -38.84 35.92
CA ASN A 417 9.41 -39.59 35.30
C ASN A 417 10.18 -40.49 36.29
N ALA A 418 10.43 -39.99 37.52
CA ALA A 418 11.16 -40.74 38.54
C ALA A 418 10.44 -42.02 39.02
N SER A 419 9.12 -42.10 38.81
CA SER A 419 8.28 -43.24 39.23
C SER A 419 7.92 -44.18 38.07
N TRP A 420 8.24 -43.80 36.83
CA TRP A 420 7.85 -44.55 35.63
C TRP A 420 8.97 -45.50 35.19
N PRO A 421 8.63 -46.71 34.70
CA PRO A 421 9.62 -47.53 34.02
C PRO A 421 10.10 -46.83 32.73
N PRO A 422 11.38 -47.00 32.31
CA PRO A 422 11.95 -46.29 31.16
C PRO A 422 11.11 -46.37 29.87
N VAL A 423 10.45 -47.51 29.63
CA VAL A 423 9.56 -47.74 28.47
C VAL A 423 8.38 -46.77 28.46
N ALA A 424 7.80 -46.44 29.61
CA ALA A 424 6.68 -45.50 29.71
C ALA A 424 7.14 -44.06 29.40
N SER A 425 8.32 -43.66 29.86
CA SER A 425 8.90 -42.34 29.56
C SER A 425 9.22 -42.19 28.07
N ILE A 426 9.77 -43.22 27.42
CA ILE A 426 9.98 -43.25 25.96
C ILE A 426 8.63 -43.16 25.23
N GLY A 427 7.63 -43.94 25.65
CA GLY A 427 6.29 -43.90 25.07
C GLY A 427 5.66 -42.50 25.14
N ALA A 428 5.74 -41.83 26.29
CA ALA A 428 5.24 -40.47 26.46
C ALA A 428 5.97 -39.45 25.56
N ALA A 429 7.29 -39.56 25.43
CA ALA A 429 8.06 -38.71 24.52
C ALA A 429 7.66 -38.92 23.04
N VAL A 430 7.49 -40.18 22.61
CA VAL A 430 7.06 -40.51 21.24
C VAL A 430 5.65 -39.98 20.95
N VAL A 431 4.70 -40.15 21.87
CA VAL A 431 3.34 -39.62 21.71
C VAL A 431 3.35 -38.08 21.66
N THR A 432 4.16 -37.44 22.51
CA THR A 432 4.33 -35.98 22.49
C THR A 432 4.86 -35.50 21.14
N ALA A 433 5.92 -36.13 20.63
CA ALA A 433 6.49 -35.81 19.32
C ALA A 433 5.48 -36.03 18.18
N ALA A 434 4.71 -37.12 18.22
CA ALA A 434 3.67 -37.41 17.24
C ALA A 434 2.56 -36.35 17.24
N LEU A 435 2.12 -35.90 18.42
CA LEU A 435 1.13 -34.82 18.55
C LEU A 435 1.66 -33.50 17.98
N VAL A 436 2.92 -33.15 18.26
CA VAL A 436 3.55 -31.94 17.71
C VAL A 436 3.63 -32.03 16.18
N MET A 437 4.09 -33.16 15.63
CA MET A 437 4.14 -33.37 14.17
C MET A 437 2.77 -33.29 13.52
N LEU A 438 1.74 -33.86 14.15
CA LEU A 438 0.36 -33.78 13.69
C LEU A 438 -0.16 -32.32 13.69
N GLY A 439 0.16 -31.57 14.75
CA GLY A 439 -0.16 -30.14 14.85
C GLY A 439 0.53 -29.30 13.77
N ILE A 440 1.81 -29.58 13.50
CA ILE A 440 2.55 -28.93 12.40
C ILE A 440 1.90 -29.27 11.06
N TRP A 441 1.57 -30.52 10.80
CA TRP A 441 0.93 -30.93 9.55
C TRP A 441 -0.45 -30.29 9.34
N PHE A 442 -1.28 -30.23 10.38
CA PHE A 442 -2.56 -29.51 10.32
C PHE A 442 -2.36 -28.03 10.00
N ARG A 443 -1.39 -27.38 10.66
CA ARG A 443 -1.10 -25.94 10.47
C ARG A 443 -0.48 -25.61 9.12
N ALA A 444 0.46 -26.43 8.65
CA ALA A 444 1.29 -26.12 7.48
C ALA A 444 0.67 -26.62 6.17
N VAL A 445 -0.09 -27.72 6.19
CA VAL A 445 -0.57 -28.37 4.97
C VAL A 445 -2.08 -28.30 4.85
N LYS A 446 -2.82 -28.82 5.83
CA LYS A 446 -4.27 -28.99 5.70
C LYS A 446 -5.05 -27.69 5.82
N GLU A 447 -4.73 -26.88 6.82
CA GLU A 447 -5.45 -25.63 7.06
C GLU A 447 -5.31 -24.61 5.91
N PRO A 448 -4.11 -24.36 5.34
CA PRO A 448 -3.96 -23.43 4.22
C PRO A 448 -4.67 -23.91 2.95
N ALA A 449 -4.62 -25.22 2.65
CA ALA A 449 -5.27 -25.79 1.48
C ALA A 449 -6.80 -25.63 1.52
N GLU A 450 -7.42 -25.97 2.65
CA GLU A 450 -8.87 -25.79 2.85
C GLU A 450 -9.25 -24.31 2.86
N ARG A 451 -8.41 -23.43 3.41
CA ARG A 451 -8.63 -21.99 3.43
C ARG A 451 -8.58 -21.39 2.01
N MET A 452 -7.69 -21.88 1.16
CA MET A 452 -7.59 -21.48 -0.25
C MET A 452 -8.84 -21.91 -1.02
N GLN A 453 -9.26 -23.17 -0.86
CA GLN A 453 -10.49 -23.69 -1.48
C GLN A 453 -11.73 -22.93 -1.01
N TRP A 454 -11.85 -22.70 0.30
CA TRP A 454 -12.91 -21.87 0.88
C TRP A 454 -12.98 -20.49 0.20
N THR A 455 -11.83 -19.83 0.03
CA THR A 455 -11.79 -18.47 -0.51
C THR A 455 -12.15 -18.44 -1.99
N ARG A 456 -11.61 -19.37 -2.78
CA ARG A 456 -11.97 -19.50 -4.20
C ARG A 456 -13.48 -19.71 -4.37
N SER A 457 -14.06 -20.69 -3.66
CA SER A 457 -15.50 -20.94 -3.69
C SER A 457 -16.32 -19.74 -3.22
N ARG A 458 -15.82 -18.99 -2.23
CA ARG A 458 -16.50 -17.81 -1.69
C ARG A 458 -16.50 -16.64 -2.67
N ILE A 459 -15.39 -16.42 -3.38
CA ILE A 459 -15.28 -15.38 -4.42
C ILE A 459 -16.26 -15.68 -5.55
N VAL A 460 -16.26 -16.91 -6.09
CA VAL A 460 -17.19 -17.32 -7.15
C VAL A 460 -18.63 -17.16 -6.68
N ALA A 461 -18.95 -17.60 -5.45
CA ALA A 461 -20.29 -17.40 -4.89
C ALA A 461 -20.70 -15.93 -4.88
N GLU A 462 -19.86 -15.03 -4.38
CA GLU A 462 -20.22 -13.60 -4.30
C GLU A 462 -20.24 -12.91 -5.66
N GLN A 463 -19.42 -13.33 -6.63
CA GLN A 463 -19.47 -12.83 -8.00
C GLN A 463 -20.79 -13.24 -8.69
N VAL A 464 -21.17 -14.52 -8.61
CA VAL A 464 -22.47 -14.99 -9.14
C VAL A 464 -23.62 -14.25 -8.46
N LYS A 465 -23.54 -14.04 -7.14
CA LYS A 465 -24.53 -13.26 -6.40
C LYS A 465 -24.65 -11.84 -6.93
N ALA A 466 -23.52 -11.15 -7.12
CA ALA A 466 -23.49 -9.78 -7.60
C ALA A 466 -24.08 -9.66 -9.02
N GLU A 467 -23.73 -10.57 -9.94
CA GLU A 467 -24.31 -10.57 -11.30
C GLU A 467 -25.82 -10.82 -11.29
N VAL A 468 -26.30 -11.79 -10.49
CA VAL A 468 -27.75 -12.03 -10.35
C VAL A 468 -28.45 -10.83 -9.74
N CYS A 469 -27.91 -10.20 -8.70
CA CYS A 469 -28.49 -9.01 -8.10
C CYS A 469 -28.51 -7.82 -9.08
N LYS A 470 -27.46 -7.59 -9.86
CA LYS A 470 -27.42 -6.57 -10.92
C LYS A 470 -28.46 -6.83 -12.01
N TYR A 471 -28.59 -8.09 -12.45
CA TYR A 471 -29.61 -8.51 -13.41
C TYR A 471 -31.04 -8.28 -12.88
N LEU A 472 -31.29 -8.65 -11.62
CA LEU A 472 -32.58 -8.45 -10.96
C LEU A 472 -32.89 -6.98 -10.66
N ALA A 473 -31.88 -6.14 -10.44
CA ALA A 473 -32.05 -4.70 -10.32
C ALA A 473 -32.28 -4.04 -11.71
N GLY A 474 -31.91 -4.72 -12.80
CA GLY A 474 -31.91 -4.14 -14.13
C GLY A 474 -30.84 -3.07 -14.32
N ALA A 475 -29.75 -3.13 -13.55
CA ALA A 475 -28.63 -2.20 -13.65
C ALA A 475 -27.70 -2.59 -14.80
N THR A 476 -26.95 -1.62 -15.36
CA THR A 476 -25.90 -1.89 -16.36
C THR A 476 -24.96 -3.03 -15.89
N PRO A 477 -24.65 -4.03 -16.75
CA PRO A 477 -24.91 -4.11 -18.19
C PRO A 477 -26.26 -4.76 -18.58
N TYR A 478 -27.20 -4.96 -17.66
CA TYR A 478 -28.41 -5.76 -17.86
C TYR A 478 -29.66 -4.97 -18.29
N ARG A 479 -29.50 -3.72 -18.76
CA ARG A 479 -30.61 -2.91 -19.29
C ARG A 479 -31.06 -3.33 -20.69
N ASP A 480 -30.17 -3.97 -21.45
CA ASP A 480 -30.42 -4.30 -22.86
C ASP A 480 -31.11 -5.65 -23.05
N ARG A 481 -31.68 -5.86 -24.25
CA ARG A 481 -32.29 -7.15 -24.66
C ARG A 481 -31.32 -8.34 -24.59
N ARG A 482 -30.00 -8.08 -24.51
CA ARG A 482 -28.94 -9.09 -24.37
C ARG A 482 -28.69 -9.54 -22.92
N ALA A 483 -29.42 -9.00 -21.94
CA ALA A 483 -29.19 -9.25 -20.52
C ALA A 483 -29.14 -10.75 -20.14
N VAL A 484 -30.04 -11.56 -20.70
CA VAL A 484 -30.11 -13.03 -20.49
C VAL A 484 -28.83 -13.73 -20.97
N ALA A 485 -28.34 -13.37 -22.15
CA ALA A 485 -27.13 -13.93 -22.74
C ALA A 485 -25.88 -13.49 -21.93
N LEU A 486 -25.78 -12.20 -21.61
CA LEU A 486 -24.69 -11.63 -20.83
C LEU A 486 -24.61 -12.24 -19.42
N LEU A 487 -25.74 -12.48 -18.76
CA LEU A 487 -25.75 -13.09 -17.43
C LEU A 487 -25.20 -14.52 -17.49
N THR A 488 -25.64 -15.28 -18.49
CA THR A 488 -25.20 -16.66 -18.69
C THR A 488 -23.69 -16.71 -19.00
N GLU A 489 -23.21 -15.81 -19.85
CA GLU A 489 -21.79 -15.70 -20.21
C GLU A 489 -20.92 -15.31 -19.01
N ASN A 490 -21.29 -14.25 -18.28
CA ASN A 490 -20.53 -13.77 -17.13
C ASN A 490 -20.43 -14.84 -16.04
N ILE A 491 -21.52 -15.54 -15.74
CA ILE A 491 -21.49 -16.63 -14.74
C ILE A 491 -20.65 -17.80 -15.22
N ALA A 492 -20.74 -18.20 -16.49
CA ALA A 492 -19.92 -19.28 -17.04
C ALA A 492 -18.42 -18.95 -16.95
N ARG A 493 -18.03 -17.67 -17.10
CA ARG A 493 -16.65 -17.20 -16.93
C ARG A 493 -16.11 -17.42 -15.51
N PHE A 494 -16.94 -17.25 -14.48
CA PHE A 494 -16.51 -17.38 -13.09
C PHE A 494 -16.44 -18.83 -12.59
N GLU A 495 -17.31 -19.71 -13.06
CA GLU A 495 -17.36 -21.10 -12.58
C GLU A 495 -16.21 -21.97 -13.09
N GLY A 496 -15.64 -21.63 -14.25
CA GLY A 496 -14.70 -22.50 -14.93
C GLY A 496 -15.32 -23.86 -15.29
N GLY A 497 -14.51 -24.93 -15.26
CA GLY A 497 -14.90 -26.26 -15.73
C GLY A 497 -15.61 -27.17 -14.72
N GLU A 498 -15.94 -26.72 -13.51
CA GLU A 498 -16.65 -27.54 -12.51
C GLU A 498 -18.15 -27.23 -12.48
N PRO A 499 -18.99 -28.04 -13.17
CA PRO A 499 -20.43 -27.87 -13.12
C PRO A 499 -21.02 -28.28 -11.77
N MET A 500 -21.53 -27.33 -10.99
CA MET A 500 -22.48 -27.60 -9.90
C MET A 500 -23.92 -27.37 -10.38
N HIS A 501 -24.82 -28.31 -10.14
CA HIS A 501 -26.12 -28.39 -10.85
C HIS A 501 -27.33 -28.57 -9.92
N GLU A 502 -27.55 -27.61 -9.02
CA GLU A 502 -28.81 -27.52 -8.27
C GLU A 502 -29.47 -26.17 -8.52
N ALA A 503 -30.76 -26.18 -8.87
CA ALA A 503 -31.57 -24.96 -8.93
C ALA A 503 -31.92 -24.50 -7.51
N ALA A 504 -31.94 -23.19 -7.27
CA ALA A 504 -32.31 -22.66 -5.96
C ALA A 504 -33.79 -22.87 -5.64
N GLY A 505 -34.10 -22.95 -4.36
CA GLY A 505 -35.48 -22.92 -3.86
C GLY A 505 -36.15 -21.57 -4.13
N GLU A 506 -35.48 -20.47 -3.82
CA GLU A 506 -36.02 -19.10 -3.96
C GLU A 506 -34.95 -18.11 -4.43
N THR A 507 -35.34 -17.13 -5.25
CA THR A 507 -34.49 -16.00 -5.66
C THR A 507 -34.71 -14.81 -4.74
N PRO A 508 -33.71 -13.92 -4.55
CA PRO A 508 -33.91 -12.70 -3.80
C PRO A 508 -35.00 -11.84 -4.45
N LEU A 509 -35.85 -11.24 -3.61
CA LEU A 509 -36.98 -10.41 -4.02
C LEU A 509 -36.50 -9.02 -4.47
N ILE A 510 -35.89 -8.95 -5.66
CA ILE A 510 -35.39 -7.70 -6.25
C ILE A 510 -36.11 -7.51 -7.58
N TYR A 511 -36.92 -6.46 -7.67
CA TYR A 511 -37.71 -6.12 -8.85
C TYR A 511 -37.50 -4.66 -9.29
N ASP A 512 -36.87 -3.83 -8.47
CA ASP A 512 -36.53 -2.44 -8.75
C ASP A 512 -35.35 -1.99 -7.85
N LEU A 513 -34.94 -0.72 -8.00
CA LEU A 513 -33.88 -0.14 -7.18
C LEU A 513 -34.22 -0.15 -5.68
N ARG A 514 -35.47 0.13 -5.32
CA ARG A 514 -35.88 0.23 -3.92
C ARG A 514 -35.80 -1.13 -3.22
N SER A 515 -36.32 -2.17 -3.85
CA SER A 515 -36.20 -3.56 -3.40
C SER A 515 -34.76 -4.06 -3.42
N TYR A 516 -33.90 -3.57 -4.32
CA TYR A 516 -32.45 -3.80 -4.23
C TYR A 516 -31.86 -3.17 -2.95
N VAL A 517 -32.15 -1.90 -2.67
CA VAL A 517 -31.67 -1.25 -1.44
C VAL A 517 -32.17 -1.99 -0.19
N ASP A 518 -33.46 -2.34 -0.17
CA ASP A 518 -34.09 -2.98 0.98
C ASP A 518 -33.60 -4.42 1.21
N ASN A 519 -33.51 -5.24 0.16
CA ASN A 519 -33.22 -6.68 0.30
C ASN A 519 -31.74 -7.03 0.06
N ARG A 520 -30.93 -6.14 -0.53
CA ARG A 520 -29.50 -6.39 -0.76
C ARG A 520 -28.63 -5.50 0.12
N VAL A 521 -28.78 -4.17 0.01
CA VAL A 521 -27.87 -3.21 0.67
C VAL A 521 -28.08 -3.21 2.18
N ARG A 522 -29.33 -3.08 2.66
CA ARG A 522 -29.64 -3.09 4.10
C ARG A 522 -29.30 -4.43 4.76
N ASP A 523 -29.49 -5.53 4.05
CA ASP A 523 -29.09 -6.86 4.50
C ASP A 523 -27.57 -7.00 4.62
N GLN A 524 -26.79 -6.45 3.69
CA GLN A 524 -25.33 -6.42 3.85
C GLN A 524 -24.91 -5.53 5.04
N ILE A 525 -25.50 -4.35 5.19
CA ILE A 525 -25.23 -3.45 6.31
C ILE A 525 -25.50 -4.17 7.65
N SER A 526 -26.67 -4.82 7.78
CA SER A 526 -27.05 -5.52 9.00
C SER A 526 -26.11 -6.70 9.29
N TYR A 527 -25.78 -7.50 8.27
CA TYR A 527 -24.84 -8.61 8.37
C TYR A 527 -23.45 -8.17 8.82
N HIS A 528 -22.87 -7.14 8.20
CA HIS A 528 -21.53 -6.66 8.52
C HIS A 528 -21.48 -6.04 9.92
N ARG A 529 -22.50 -5.27 10.31
CA ARG A 529 -22.63 -4.70 11.66
C ARG A 529 -22.74 -5.80 12.72
N ALA A 530 -23.57 -6.81 12.49
CA ALA A 530 -23.70 -7.96 13.40
C ALA A 530 -22.38 -8.76 13.50
N THR A 531 -21.69 -8.93 12.37
CA THR A 531 -20.41 -9.64 12.30
C THR A 531 -19.31 -8.88 13.05
N ALA A 532 -19.18 -7.57 12.86
CA ALA A 532 -18.22 -6.73 13.59
C ALA A 532 -18.44 -6.83 15.11
N ARG A 533 -19.70 -6.72 15.57
CA ARG A 533 -20.06 -6.88 17.00
C ARG A 533 -19.71 -8.27 17.54
N ARG A 534 -19.91 -9.32 16.76
CA ARG A 534 -19.53 -10.69 17.16
C ARG A 534 -18.02 -10.83 17.29
N LEU A 535 -17.27 -10.32 16.31
CA LEU A 535 -15.80 -10.34 16.34
C LEU A 535 -15.24 -9.55 17.52
N GLN A 536 -15.80 -8.37 17.80
CA GLN A 536 -15.41 -7.55 18.94
C GLN A 536 -15.66 -8.27 20.28
N ARG A 537 -16.80 -8.94 20.43
CA ARG A 537 -17.08 -9.76 21.62
C ARG A 537 -16.08 -10.90 21.77
N ASN A 538 -15.82 -11.65 20.69
CA ASN A 538 -14.84 -12.73 20.70
C ASN A 538 -13.44 -12.24 21.07
N LEU A 539 -13.00 -11.12 20.49
CA LEU A 539 -11.72 -10.51 20.81
C LEU A 539 -11.63 -10.14 22.29
N ARG A 540 -12.70 -9.55 22.86
CA ARG A 540 -12.76 -9.22 24.29
C ARG A 540 -12.64 -10.47 25.17
N HIS A 541 -13.32 -11.56 24.81
CA HIS A 541 -13.23 -12.82 25.54
C HIS A 541 -11.82 -13.44 25.46
N LEU A 542 -11.19 -13.40 24.28
CA LEU A 542 -9.83 -13.91 24.10
C LEU A 542 -8.78 -13.09 24.85
N ARG A 543 -8.86 -11.75 24.82
CA ARG A 543 -7.97 -10.88 25.60
C ARG A 543 -8.16 -11.08 27.10
N LEU A 544 -9.39 -11.25 27.56
CA LEU A 544 -9.65 -11.59 28.97
C LEU A 544 -9.02 -12.92 29.35
N ALA A 545 -9.17 -13.95 28.51
CA ALA A 545 -8.55 -15.26 28.75
C ALA A 545 -7.02 -15.16 28.79
N GLU A 546 -6.41 -14.42 27.86
CA GLU A 546 -4.97 -14.13 27.84
C GLU A 546 -4.50 -13.51 29.17
N TYR A 547 -5.17 -12.44 29.64
CA TYR A 547 -4.82 -11.79 30.90
C TYR A 547 -4.99 -12.70 32.12
N VAL A 548 -6.04 -13.53 32.14
CA VAL A 548 -6.25 -14.51 33.21
C VAL A 548 -5.11 -15.53 33.24
N PHE A 549 -4.74 -16.10 32.10
CA PHE A 549 -3.64 -17.08 32.03
C PHE A 549 -2.28 -16.46 32.40
N GLN A 550 -2.00 -15.24 31.96
CA GLN A 550 -0.78 -14.52 32.34
C GLN A 550 -0.74 -14.23 33.84
N GLY A 551 -1.86 -13.79 34.43
CA GLY A 551 -1.97 -13.54 35.87
C GLY A 551 -1.78 -14.82 36.70
N MET A 552 -2.40 -15.93 36.29
CA MET A 552 -2.22 -17.22 36.94
C MET A 552 -0.78 -17.73 36.82
N ALA A 553 -0.13 -17.56 35.66
CA ALA A 553 1.26 -17.93 35.45
C ALA A 553 2.19 -17.14 36.39
N ALA A 554 2.00 -15.83 36.49
CA ALA A 554 2.77 -14.97 37.39
C ALA A 554 2.59 -15.35 38.86
N ALA A 555 1.35 -15.63 39.29
CA ALA A 555 1.06 -16.07 40.65
C ALA A 555 1.73 -17.43 40.97
N LEU A 556 1.64 -18.41 40.07
CA LEU A 556 2.30 -19.71 40.25
C LEU A 556 3.82 -19.60 40.26
N ALA A 557 4.41 -18.74 39.42
CA ALA A 557 5.84 -18.48 39.43
C ALA A 557 6.30 -17.88 40.77
N ALA A 558 5.53 -16.93 41.32
CA ALA A 558 5.83 -16.31 42.62
C ALA A 558 5.75 -17.32 43.78
N VAL A 559 4.73 -18.19 43.80
CA VAL A 559 4.62 -19.24 44.83
C VAL A 559 5.71 -20.31 44.66
N GLY A 560 6.02 -20.70 43.42
CA GLY A 560 7.08 -21.66 43.10
C GLY A 560 8.46 -21.21 43.55
N ALA A 561 8.74 -19.90 43.54
CA ALA A 561 9.98 -19.36 44.09
C ALA A 561 10.14 -19.61 45.60
N VAL A 562 9.04 -19.80 46.34
CA VAL A 562 9.04 -20.04 47.79
C VAL A 562 8.92 -21.53 48.12
N GLN A 563 8.07 -22.27 47.39
CA GLN A 563 7.69 -23.65 47.72
C GLN A 563 8.41 -24.73 46.87
N GLY A 564 9.22 -24.33 45.89
CA GLY A 564 10.07 -25.23 45.11
C GLY A 564 9.63 -25.48 43.66
N TYR A 565 10.48 -26.19 42.91
CA TYR A 565 10.43 -26.32 41.45
C TYR A 565 9.16 -26.96 40.87
N GLN A 566 8.40 -27.75 41.65
CA GLN A 566 7.25 -28.48 41.11
C GLN A 566 6.09 -27.56 40.64
N LEU A 567 5.90 -26.40 41.28
CA LEU A 567 4.88 -25.42 40.88
C LEU A 567 5.33 -24.55 39.69
N ALA A 568 6.64 -24.35 39.51
CA ALA A 568 7.18 -23.53 38.43
C ALA A 568 6.89 -24.12 37.03
N VAL A 569 6.81 -25.45 36.92
CA VAL A 569 6.48 -26.14 35.66
C VAL A 569 5.07 -25.77 35.16
N TRP A 570 4.11 -25.59 36.06
CA TRP A 570 2.75 -25.19 35.72
C TRP A 570 2.67 -23.73 35.25
N ALA A 571 3.53 -22.85 35.77
CA ALA A 571 3.64 -21.47 35.28
C ALA A 571 4.09 -21.44 33.80
N GLY A 572 5.01 -22.32 33.40
CA GLY A 572 5.44 -22.47 32.00
C GLY A 572 4.31 -22.93 31.07
N LEU A 573 3.47 -23.86 31.51
CA LEU A 573 2.29 -24.30 30.77
C LEU A 573 1.30 -23.14 30.53
N LEU A 574 0.94 -22.41 31.59
CA LEU A 574 -0.01 -21.30 31.49
C LEU A 574 0.53 -20.17 30.61
N THR A 575 1.83 -19.86 30.70
CA THR A 575 2.49 -18.90 29.82
C THR A 575 2.41 -19.33 28.36
N THR A 576 2.59 -20.62 28.09
CA THR A 576 2.47 -21.20 26.73
C THR A 576 1.05 -21.09 26.20
N ILE A 577 0.03 -21.37 27.02
CA ILE A 577 -1.38 -21.21 26.66
C ILE A 577 -1.69 -19.75 26.36
N ALA A 578 -1.24 -18.82 27.20
CA ALA A 578 -1.40 -17.39 26.97
C ALA A 578 -0.79 -16.98 25.63
N GLY A 579 0.47 -17.36 25.37
CA GLY A 579 1.15 -17.09 24.10
C GLY A 579 0.43 -17.68 22.89
N ALA A 580 -0.16 -18.87 23.02
CA ALA A 580 -0.97 -19.48 21.97
C ALA A 580 -2.26 -18.68 21.69
N VAL A 581 -2.92 -18.16 22.72
CA VAL A 581 -4.08 -17.25 22.59
C VAL A 581 -3.68 -15.94 21.90
N THR A 582 -2.58 -15.31 22.33
CA THR A 582 -2.04 -14.09 21.71
C THR A 582 -1.73 -14.32 20.23
N ALA A 583 -1.05 -15.42 19.91
CA ALA A 583 -0.75 -15.80 18.54
C ALA A 583 -2.03 -16.02 17.71
N HIS A 584 -3.06 -16.63 18.29
CA HIS A 584 -4.35 -16.81 17.62
C HIS A 584 -5.05 -15.47 17.33
N ILE A 585 -5.03 -14.52 18.27
CA ILE A 585 -5.56 -13.16 18.07
C ILE A 585 -4.84 -12.48 16.92
N ALA A 586 -3.49 -12.48 16.95
CA ALA A 586 -2.65 -11.85 15.94
C ALA A 586 -2.86 -12.47 14.56
N GLN A 587 -2.89 -13.81 14.48
CA GLN A 587 -3.10 -14.55 13.24
C GLN A 587 -4.49 -14.33 12.65
N THR A 588 -5.54 -14.24 13.49
CA THR A 588 -6.90 -13.98 13.02
C THR A 588 -7.08 -12.52 12.58
N GLY A 589 -6.31 -11.59 13.16
CA GLY A 589 -6.36 -10.18 12.80
C GLY A 589 -7.70 -9.53 13.14
N TYR A 590 -8.28 -9.85 14.31
CA TYR A 590 -9.61 -9.38 14.72
C TYR A 590 -9.79 -7.87 14.57
N ASP A 591 -8.80 -7.06 14.99
CA ASP A 591 -8.87 -5.60 14.89
C ASP A 591 -9.00 -5.14 13.42
N ARG A 592 -8.18 -5.71 12.52
CA ARG A 592 -8.25 -5.43 11.08
C ARG A 592 -9.61 -5.81 10.49
N LEU A 593 -10.15 -6.97 10.87
CA LEU A 593 -11.46 -7.44 10.39
C LEU A 593 -12.61 -6.56 10.89
N ILE A 594 -12.59 -6.15 12.16
CA ILE A 594 -13.60 -5.26 12.75
C ILE A 594 -13.63 -3.92 12.01
N VAL A 595 -12.46 -3.29 11.83
CA VAL A 595 -12.33 -2.03 11.09
C VAL A 595 -12.84 -2.17 9.65
N ARG A 596 -12.47 -3.26 8.96
CA ARG A 596 -12.93 -3.52 7.60
C ARG A 596 -14.46 -3.60 7.54
N PHE A 597 -15.10 -4.37 8.41
CA PHE A 597 -16.56 -4.47 8.41
C PHE A 597 -17.26 -3.15 8.73
N HIS A 598 -16.69 -2.34 9.64
CA HIS A 598 -17.22 -1.00 9.91
C HIS A 598 -17.08 -0.07 8.70
N ARG A 599 -15.96 -0.13 7.98
CA ARG A 599 -15.75 0.64 6.76
C ARG A 599 -16.77 0.26 5.68
N THR A 600 -16.96 -1.03 5.41
CA THR A 600 -17.98 -1.49 4.45
C THR A 600 -19.39 -1.02 4.83
N VAL A 601 -19.74 -1.05 6.12
CA VAL A 601 -21.02 -0.50 6.60
C VAL A 601 -21.11 0.99 6.31
N HIS A 602 -20.06 1.76 6.64
CA HIS A 602 -20.04 3.20 6.43
C HIS A 602 -20.15 3.57 4.95
N ASP A 603 -19.37 2.91 4.08
CA ASP A 603 -19.36 3.16 2.63
C ASP A 603 -20.75 2.85 2.02
N LEU A 604 -21.39 1.75 2.43
CA LEU A 604 -22.76 1.41 1.98
C LEU A 604 -23.82 2.38 2.54
N GLU A 605 -23.68 2.81 3.80
CA GLU A 605 -24.58 3.79 4.42
C GLU A 605 -24.42 5.19 3.82
N GLU A 606 -23.24 5.56 3.35
CA GLU A 606 -23.00 6.81 2.62
C GLU A 606 -23.65 6.75 1.24
N LEU A 607 -23.38 5.70 0.45
CA LEU A 607 -24.03 5.50 -0.85
C LEU A 607 -25.57 5.52 -0.73
N ALA A 608 -26.12 4.83 0.28
CA ALA A 608 -27.56 4.79 0.49
C ALA A 608 -28.15 6.15 0.92
N ARG A 609 -27.37 7.00 1.60
CA ARG A 609 -27.80 8.35 2.01
C ARG A 609 -27.75 9.36 0.88
N THR A 610 -26.82 9.20 -0.08
CA THR A 610 -26.67 10.12 -1.21
C THR A 610 -27.61 9.82 -2.38
N LEU A 611 -28.30 8.67 -2.36
CA LEU A 611 -29.28 8.31 -3.36
C LEU A 611 -30.53 9.22 -3.27
N PRO A 612 -30.88 9.97 -4.33
CA PRO A 612 -32.09 10.79 -4.34
C PRO A 612 -33.35 9.93 -4.37
N GLU A 613 -34.50 10.49 -3.98
CA GLU A 613 -35.78 9.77 -3.96
C GLU A 613 -36.23 9.28 -5.35
N ARG A 614 -35.81 9.99 -6.41
CA ARG A 614 -36.11 9.67 -7.82
C ARG A 614 -34.83 9.80 -8.65
N PRO A 615 -33.93 8.81 -8.58
CA PRO A 615 -32.71 8.81 -9.37
C PRO A 615 -33.03 8.64 -10.85
N ASP A 616 -32.21 9.24 -11.71
CA ASP A 616 -32.24 8.90 -13.13
C ASP A 616 -31.60 7.51 -13.37
N PRO A 617 -31.88 6.86 -14.51
CA PRO A 617 -31.36 5.51 -14.80
C PRO A 617 -29.84 5.38 -14.74
N ALA A 618 -29.10 6.43 -15.08
CA ALA A 618 -27.64 6.39 -15.05
C ALA A 618 -27.13 6.38 -13.60
N LEU A 619 -27.74 7.20 -12.74
CA LEU A 619 -27.44 7.24 -11.32
C LEU A 619 -27.85 5.94 -10.61
N GLU A 620 -28.96 5.31 -11.01
CA GLU A 620 -29.32 3.97 -10.52
C GLU A 620 -28.21 2.96 -10.81
N ASP A 621 -27.66 2.98 -12.03
CA ASP A 621 -26.61 2.07 -12.47
C ASP A 621 -25.31 2.32 -11.71
N THR A 622 -24.91 3.59 -11.58
CA THR A 622 -23.74 3.99 -10.79
C THR A 622 -23.90 3.57 -9.34
N PHE A 623 -25.09 3.76 -8.75
CA PHE A 623 -25.37 3.36 -7.38
C PHE A 623 -25.27 1.85 -7.18
N VAL A 624 -25.97 1.05 -7.99
CA VAL A 624 -25.95 -0.42 -7.87
C VAL A 624 -24.53 -0.95 -8.10
N THR A 625 -23.83 -0.42 -9.10
CA THR A 625 -22.44 -0.79 -9.38
C THR A 625 -21.53 -0.42 -8.22
N GLY A 626 -21.67 0.78 -7.66
CA GLY A 626 -20.91 1.23 -6.49
C GLY A 626 -21.13 0.36 -5.26
N CYS A 627 -22.38 -0.01 -4.98
CA CYS A 627 -22.70 -0.94 -3.89
C CYS A 627 -22.05 -2.31 -4.09
N GLU A 628 -22.19 -2.93 -5.27
CA GLU A 628 -21.59 -4.23 -5.54
C GLU A 628 -20.05 -4.16 -5.57
N GLN A 629 -19.44 -3.05 -6.00
CA GLN A 629 -17.99 -2.83 -5.91
C GLN A 629 -17.51 -2.74 -4.45
N VAL A 630 -18.22 -2.01 -3.59
CA VAL A 630 -17.91 -1.94 -2.15
C VAL A 630 -17.98 -3.33 -1.51
N ILE A 631 -18.99 -4.13 -1.89
CA ILE A 631 -19.14 -5.52 -1.42
C ILE A 631 -18.03 -6.42 -1.98
N ALA A 632 -17.67 -6.26 -3.26
CA ALA A 632 -16.66 -7.08 -3.94
C ALA A 632 -15.24 -6.81 -3.45
N ARG A 633 -14.86 -5.55 -3.21
CA ARG A 633 -13.54 -5.16 -2.70
C ARG A 633 -13.14 -5.91 -1.44
N GLN A 634 -14.13 -6.24 -0.60
CA GLN A 634 -13.89 -7.03 0.62
C GLN A 634 -13.38 -8.45 0.32
N ASN A 635 -13.80 -9.04 -0.80
CA ASN A 635 -13.41 -10.38 -1.23
C ASN A 635 -12.00 -10.40 -1.84
N ASP A 636 -11.65 -9.37 -2.62
CA ASP A 636 -10.30 -9.24 -3.22
C ASP A 636 -9.24 -9.10 -2.13
N ASP A 637 -9.58 -8.34 -1.10
CA ASP A 637 -8.81 -8.18 0.13
C ASP A 637 -8.56 -9.51 0.87
N TRP A 638 -9.45 -10.51 0.74
CA TRP A 638 -9.22 -11.85 1.28
C TRP A 638 -8.23 -12.63 0.41
N LEU A 639 -8.31 -12.48 -0.92
CA LEU A 639 -7.39 -13.13 -1.84
C LEU A 639 -5.96 -12.64 -1.63
N ALA A 640 -5.78 -11.32 -1.53
CA ALA A 640 -4.48 -10.70 -1.29
C ALA A 640 -3.83 -11.22 0.01
N GLN A 641 -4.59 -11.32 1.10
CA GLN A 641 -4.06 -11.83 2.36
C GLN A 641 -3.58 -13.28 2.27
N LEU A 642 -4.23 -14.11 1.46
CA LEU A 642 -3.87 -15.52 1.29
C LEU A 642 -2.66 -15.71 0.41
N THR A 643 -2.57 -14.95 -0.68
CA THR A 643 -1.41 -15.01 -1.59
C THR A 643 -0.15 -14.49 -0.91
N THR A 644 -0.24 -13.45 -0.07
CA THR A 644 0.90 -12.97 0.72
C THR A 644 1.28 -13.94 1.82
N SER A 645 0.32 -14.54 2.53
CA SER A 645 0.61 -15.49 3.63
C SER A 645 1.23 -16.79 3.12
N GLY A 646 0.84 -17.27 1.93
CA GLY A 646 1.40 -18.50 1.35
C GLY A 646 2.85 -18.37 0.89
N LYS A 647 3.29 -17.16 0.51
CA LYS A 647 4.67 -16.88 0.07
C LYS A 647 5.67 -16.69 1.22
N GLN A 648 5.20 -16.41 2.44
CA GLN A 648 6.08 -16.26 3.62
C GLN A 648 6.33 -17.60 4.33
N SER A 649 5.65 -18.67 3.94
CA SER A 649 5.70 -19.98 4.61
C SER A 649 6.37 -21.11 3.79
N GLY A 650 6.87 -20.80 2.59
CA GLY A 650 7.69 -21.69 1.76
C GLY A 650 9.05 -21.06 1.56
#